data_AF-A0A5M8NUV5-F1
#
_entry.id   AF-A0A5M8NUV5-F1
#
_cell.length_a   1.000
_cell.length_b   1.000
_cell.length_c   1.000
_cell.angle_alpha   90.00
_cell.angle_beta   90.00
_cell.angle_gamma   90.00
#
_symmetry.space_group_name_H-M   'P 1'
#
loop_
_entity.id
_entity.type
_entity.pdbx_description
1 polymer ?
#
loop_
_entity_poly.entity_id
_entity_poly.type
_entity_poly.pdbx_seq_one_letter_code
_entity_poly.pdbx_strand_id
1 'polypeptide(L)'
;PVTVNAGQTVQCEQVISVANPELWDIETPNIYTAVTTVTAAGKIIDDQKNTFGIRDIRFEAETGFWLNGKNIKILGACAHHDGGAVGSAVPASVWERRIEHLKQIGCNALRGAHCPMDPAFYDLCDKMGMLLMDETFDTWTAAKPNGEKAYNLYFNDWWKIDTRAQILRVRNHPSIILYSLGNEIRDDLNSDEGRQRFLNLRSVTKELDPTRPVTMALFRPVQMKLFENGFSELLDVIGQNYGENGLLAVRDTKPERKIIGTENTPSRSAWLALRNNPAMSGEFVWTSFDYLGEADWPQVSWNTGLFDRNGGWKPSSWERQSWWTKAPMVHIVRRADNGKGLTNNWTILSDTIQTVSVFVYSNCEEVELYLNGHSLGKQAVPEDNAPNQWEVDFLPGTIKVIGRNGGKEVAVHEQITASEPTKLILTTEKKELINDWEEVVYVTATVADKNGIRFPNSNHQVKFSISGPGEIISVDNSNTHSHERYKTDRKTVFEGEVLAIIRATASSGIIKVTVSADGLESASVLIDAVAKKSADFDQLPRTNRLPDPFLFFDGNPVAMTPEGWKVRRTEIVQLFEKYVTGTFPPKPSIGKIELIDETKGIGYTIRNMRVLFGPQNKGSVRIRLVIPNRMNGEKFPVLICPNLDGWASSLIRRGYISAGYAGNDRMDDSETLKAIYPDYDFATLSRRAWLAQIVVDYLETVPQVDKKHIAIFGYSRDGKMATYAAALDERISALIAGSTGVGGAVPWRFAGERGGGEGIESTTRMFPDWFIPSFRSFAGHEDRLPVDANLLMALVAPRAALFEWGLNDQVANGWAMEQAYLSAQKVYEVLEQPTRLNLMRVPGFHGSNDQEACIDFLDIQFGRSDKKWKYDFVFPWNFDDWRALSGEKIDLTKYHPYPSHDSTQLHKSITWMLGDTPPVLPKSGGASEIPGPTTVAQGNAGNPGQLAPDVPAWVISQTSPEYGWLAPERNEIDSRRIRFGSDNVTGDLYFPKNIPEGIKLPTVIWLHGYHYPLGYMWVYRHYLHPILALVKAGYAVFAFDQTGFGMRTNEAATFYNRYPHWSRLGKMVEDVSNSIDALQKESIVDASNISLFGYTLGGTVGLYAAALDQRISGVVSICGFTPMRTDTARYSHLYGLTPRLGFFAGNESHLPYDFENIISLIAPRPVLIVQPTMDREVNSGEVKTTVEQAKTVYNLNGAGDKLELYAPDDYARLTTVMQNNSIEWMKNNIKNRQQ
;
A
#
# COMPACT_ATOMS: atom_id res chain seq x y z
N PRO A 1 -36.07 -6.29 -15.39
CA PRO A 1 -36.16 -4.85 -15.06
C PRO A 1 -37.12 -4.64 -13.89
N VAL A 2 -36.72 -3.86 -12.89
CA VAL A 2 -37.48 -3.62 -11.66
C VAL A 2 -37.71 -2.12 -11.51
N THR A 3 -38.94 -1.73 -11.15
CA THR A 3 -39.31 -0.32 -10.93
C THR A 3 -39.32 -0.02 -9.44
N VAL A 4 -38.44 0.88 -9.00
CA VAL A 4 -38.35 1.33 -7.61
C VAL A 4 -38.89 2.76 -7.53
N ASN A 5 -39.96 2.97 -6.74
CA ASN A 5 -40.51 4.30 -6.50
C ASN A 5 -39.61 5.08 -5.52
N ALA A 6 -39.65 6.42 -5.57
CA ALA A 6 -38.84 7.25 -4.68
C ALA A 6 -39.13 6.96 -3.20
N GLY A 7 -38.08 6.76 -2.40
CA GLY A 7 -38.20 6.41 -0.98
C GLY A 7 -38.76 5.00 -0.71
N GLN A 8 -38.78 4.12 -1.71
CA GLN A 8 -39.17 2.71 -1.55
C GLN A 8 -37.96 1.80 -1.79
N THR A 9 -38.01 0.60 -1.21
CA THR A 9 -37.07 -0.49 -1.46
C THR A 9 -37.82 -1.62 -2.16
N VAL A 10 -37.22 -2.26 -3.17
CA VAL A 10 -37.76 -3.46 -3.80
C VAL A 10 -36.76 -4.59 -3.63
N GLN A 11 -37.25 -5.77 -3.24
CA GLN A 11 -36.44 -6.98 -3.21
C GLN A 11 -36.35 -7.58 -4.62
N CYS A 12 -35.14 -7.95 -5.03
CA CYS A 12 -34.85 -8.57 -6.31
C CYS A 12 -34.25 -9.95 -6.05
N GLU A 13 -34.76 -10.98 -6.72
CA GLU A 13 -34.24 -12.34 -6.65
C GLU A 13 -33.54 -12.70 -7.96
N GLN A 14 -32.37 -13.33 -7.86
CA GLN A 14 -31.61 -13.88 -8.99
C GLN A 14 -31.15 -15.28 -8.63
N VAL A 15 -31.39 -16.23 -9.53
CA VAL A 15 -30.95 -17.62 -9.40
C VAL A 15 -29.80 -17.86 -10.37
N ILE A 16 -28.65 -18.26 -9.85
CA ILE A 16 -27.42 -18.53 -10.62
C ILE A 16 -26.96 -19.95 -10.30
N SER A 17 -26.75 -20.76 -11.34
CA SER A 17 -26.21 -22.12 -11.19
C SER A 17 -24.69 -22.09 -11.20
N VAL A 18 -24.06 -22.41 -10.07
CA VAL A 18 -22.61 -22.68 -10.00
C VAL A 18 -22.38 -24.15 -10.31
N ALA A 19 -21.69 -24.44 -11.42
CA ALA A 19 -21.34 -25.82 -11.79
C ALA A 19 -20.16 -26.30 -10.95
N ASN A 20 -20.29 -27.49 -10.33
CA ASN A 20 -19.27 -28.11 -9.47
C ASN A 20 -18.71 -27.16 -8.38
N PRO A 21 -19.55 -26.62 -7.48
CA PRO A 21 -19.10 -25.67 -6.47
C PRO A 21 -18.11 -26.31 -5.50
N GLU A 22 -17.05 -25.59 -5.17
CA GLU A 22 -16.13 -25.94 -4.09
C GLU A 22 -16.83 -25.63 -2.77
N LEU A 23 -17.27 -26.66 -2.05
CA LEU A 23 -18.08 -26.47 -0.86
C LEU A 23 -17.26 -25.86 0.28
N TRP A 24 -17.88 -24.98 1.06
CA TRP A 24 -17.33 -24.53 2.33
C TRP A 24 -17.46 -25.65 3.36
N ASP A 25 -16.36 -26.02 4.00
CA ASP A 25 -16.26 -27.08 4.99
C ASP A 25 -15.28 -26.66 6.10
N ILE A 26 -15.31 -27.31 7.26
CA ILE A 26 -14.40 -27.02 8.40
C ILE A 26 -12.94 -27.39 8.10
N GLU A 27 -12.74 -28.31 7.15
CA GLU A 27 -11.42 -28.72 6.63
C GLU A 27 -11.02 -27.92 5.37
N THR A 28 -11.99 -27.51 4.54
CA THR A 28 -11.78 -26.74 3.29
C THR A 28 -12.74 -25.55 3.21
N PRO A 29 -12.42 -24.42 3.87
CA PRO A 29 -13.31 -23.27 4.00
C PRO A 29 -13.34 -22.39 2.72
N ASN A 30 -13.87 -22.94 1.62
CA ASN A 30 -13.93 -22.25 0.34
C ASN A 30 -14.93 -21.08 0.37
N ILE A 31 -14.46 -19.88 -0.01
CA ILE A 31 -15.25 -18.63 0.00
C ILE A 31 -15.36 -18.07 -1.42
N TYR A 32 -16.58 -17.75 -1.82
CA TYR A 32 -16.94 -17.04 -3.04
C TYR A 32 -17.21 -15.56 -2.75
N THR A 33 -17.19 -14.74 -3.80
CA THR A 33 -17.66 -13.34 -3.75
C THR A 33 -18.77 -13.15 -4.78
N ALA A 34 -19.94 -12.72 -4.32
CA ALA A 34 -20.99 -12.20 -5.18
C ALA A 34 -20.73 -10.71 -5.43
N VAL A 35 -20.62 -10.33 -6.71
CA VAL A 35 -20.58 -8.92 -7.13
C VAL A 35 -21.95 -8.55 -7.66
N THR A 36 -22.73 -7.87 -6.83
CA THR A 36 -24.07 -7.38 -7.19
C THR A 36 -23.93 -6.00 -7.82
N THR A 37 -24.35 -5.83 -9.07
CA THR A 37 -24.40 -4.53 -9.75
C THR A 37 -25.84 -4.15 -10.07
N VAL A 38 -26.27 -2.96 -9.65
CA VAL A 38 -27.62 -2.46 -9.91
C VAL A 38 -27.62 -1.73 -11.23
N THR A 39 -28.32 -2.26 -12.24
CA THR A 39 -28.36 -1.63 -13.57
C THR A 39 -29.66 -0.88 -13.85
N ALA A 40 -29.54 0.41 -14.19
CA ALA A 40 -30.64 1.26 -14.64
C ALA A 40 -30.35 1.83 -16.03
N ALA A 41 -31.24 1.61 -17.02
CA ALA A 41 -31.05 2.06 -18.40
C ALA A 41 -29.71 1.62 -19.05
N GLY A 42 -29.27 0.38 -18.78
CA GLY A 42 -28.00 -0.17 -19.28
C GLY A 42 -26.75 0.39 -18.58
N LYS A 43 -26.94 1.16 -17.51
CA LYS A 43 -25.89 1.76 -16.69
C LYS A 43 -25.82 1.09 -15.33
N ILE A 44 -24.62 0.81 -14.89
CA ILE A 44 -24.26 0.34 -13.55
C ILE A 44 -24.44 1.57 -12.60
N ILE A 45 -25.19 1.42 -11.50
CA ILE A 45 -25.65 2.53 -10.62
C ILE A 45 -25.59 2.28 -9.10
N ASP A 46 -25.18 1.10 -8.64
CA ASP A 46 -24.86 0.72 -7.25
C ASP A 46 -24.14 -0.65 -7.26
N ASP A 47 -22.91 -0.77 -6.74
CA ASP A 47 -22.06 -1.98 -6.79
C ASP A 47 -21.68 -2.46 -5.38
N GLN A 48 -21.87 -3.77 -5.11
CA GLN A 48 -21.59 -4.35 -3.81
C GLN A 48 -20.97 -5.74 -3.92
N LYS A 49 -19.82 -5.91 -3.25
CA LYS A 49 -19.16 -7.21 -3.05
C LYS A 49 -19.61 -7.82 -1.73
N ASN A 50 -20.15 -9.03 -1.78
CA ASN A 50 -20.56 -9.81 -0.62
C ASN A 50 -19.85 -11.18 -0.65
N THR A 51 -19.09 -11.51 0.39
CA THR A 51 -18.49 -12.84 0.57
C THR A 51 -19.53 -13.85 1.05
N PHE A 52 -19.44 -15.10 0.61
CA PHE A 52 -20.31 -16.20 1.03
C PHE A 52 -19.62 -17.56 0.79
N GLY A 53 -20.11 -18.63 1.42
CA GLY A 53 -19.67 -20.00 1.16
C GLY A 53 -20.84 -20.88 0.75
N ILE A 54 -20.62 -21.81 -0.19
CA ILE A 54 -21.65 -22.74 -0.65
C ILE A 54 -21.58 -24.00 0.21
N ARG A 55 -22.64 -24.32 0.96
CA ARG A 55 -22.69 -25.53 1.80
C ARG A 55 -24.12 -25.96 2.16
N ASP A 56 -24.29 -27.26 2.41
CA ASP A 56 -25.52 -27.82 2.99
C ASP A 56 -25.36 -27.98 4.52
N ILE A 57 -26.38 -27.58 5.29
CA ILE A 57 -26.48 -27.92 6.72
C ILE A 57 -27.86 -28.46 7.04
N ARG A 58 -27.92 -29.43 7.96
CA ARG A 58 -29.18 -29.91 8.51
C ARG A 58 -29.00 -30.48 9.90
N PHE A 59 -30.05 -30.31 10.69
CA PHE A 59 -30.23 -30.96 11.99
C PHE A 59 -31.31 -32.03 11.85
N GLU A 60 -30.97 -33.26 12.22
CA GLU A 60 -31.81 -34.46 12.16
C GLU A 60 -31.98 -35.01 13.60
N ALA A 61 -33.21 -35.41 13.97
CA ALA A 61 -33.54 -35.72 15.36
C ALA A 61 -32.98 -37.07 15.87
N GLU A 62 -32.53 -37.93 14.96
CA GLU A 62 -31.93 -39.24 15.29
C GLU A 62 -30.39 -39.21 15.25
N THR A 63 -29.81 -38.38 14.37
CA THR A 63 -28.38 -38.41 13.99
C THR A 63 -27.63 -37.12 14.32
N GLY A 64 -28.33 -36.05 14.72
CA GLY A 64 -27.73 -34.77 15.10
C GLY A 64 -27.42 -33.87 13.90
N PHE A 65 -26.19 -33.35 13.83
CA PHE A 65 -25.81 -32.35 12.83
C PHE A 65 -25.11 -32.96 11.61
N TRP A 66 -25.38 -32.39 10.44
CA TRP A 66 -24.72 -32.73 9.18
C TRP A 66 -24.26 -31.46 8.45
N LEU A 67 -23.07 -31.56 7.86
CA LEU A 67 -22.46 -30.56 6.97
C LEU A 67 -22.08 -31.24 5.66
N ASN A 68 -22.55 -30.74 4.52
CA ASN A 68 -22.20 -31.25 3.18
C ASN A 68 -22.40 -32.77 3.01
N GLY A 69 -23.42 -33.35 3.67
CA GLY A 69 -23.66 -34.80 3.65
C GLY A 69 -22.74 -35.64 4.56
N LYS A 70 -21.85 -35.03 5.34
CA LYS A 70 -21.08 -35.68 6.42
C LYS A 70 -21.81 -35.49 7.76
N ASN A 71 -22.02 -36.57 8.52
CA ASN A 71 -22.50 -36.47 9.91
C ASN A 71 -21.31 -36.14 10.82
N ILE A 72 -21.39 -35.03 11.56
CA ILE A 72 -20.32 -34.60 12.48
C ILE A 72 -20.94 -34.06 13.77
N LYS A 73 -20.26 -34.26 14.90
CA LYS A 73 -20.60 -33.59 16.15
C LYS A 73 -20.10 -32.15 16.13
N ILE A 74 -20.92 -31.23 16.62
CA ILE A 74 -20.51 -29.86 16.93
C ILE A 74 -19.74 -29.90 18.26
N LEU A 75 -18.43 -29.74 18.18
CA LEU A 75 -17.45 -29.78 19.27
C LEU A 75 -17.11 -28.34 19.64
N GLY A 76 -18.04 -27.68 20.34
CA GLY A 76 -18.06 -26.24 20.48
C GLY A 76 -17.48 -25.70 21.79
N ALA A 77 -17.13 -24.42 21.79
CA ALA A 77 -16.80 -23.65 22.99
C ALA A 77 -17.44 -22.25 22.98
N CYS A 78 -17.77 -21.73 24.15
CA CYS A 78 -18.32 -20.38 24.30
C CYS A 78 -17.17 -19.34 24.31
N ALA A 79 -17.30 -18.27 23.53
CA ALA A 79 -16.34 -17.18 23.45
C ALA A 79 -17.01 -15.86 23.87
N HIS A 80 -16.47 -15.21 24.90
CA HIS A 80 -16.73 -13.80 25.20
C HIS A 80 -15.94 -12.89 24.25
N HIS A 81 -16.30 -11.61 24.24
CA HIS A 81 -15.78 -10.60 23.30
C HIS A 81 -14.43 -9.97 23.69
N ASP A 82 -13.88 -10.24 24.89
CA ASP A 82 -12.60 -9.67 25.32
C ASP A 82 -11.40 -10.51 24.86
N GLY A 83 -10.30 -9.84 24.49
CA GLY A 83 -9.02 -10.44 24.09
C GLY A 83 -8.03 -10.59 25.24
N GLY A 84 -8.48 -10.71 26.48
CA GLY A 84 -7.64 -10.71 27.68
C GLY A 84 -6.99 -9.34 27.89
N ALA A 85 -5.66 -9.26 27.79
CA ALA A 85 -4.89 -8.05 28.11
C ALA A 85 -5.16 -6.83 27.20
N VAL A 86 -5.80 -7.03 26.03
CA VAL A 86 -6.27 -5.93 25.16
C VAL A 86 -7.70 -5.45 25.49
N GLY A 87 -8.41 -6.15 26.38
CA GLY A 87 -9.82 -5.87 26.68
C GLY A 87 -10.72 -6.09 25.47
N SER A 88 -11.75 -5.25 25.32
CA SER A 88 -12.72 -5.34 24.21
C SER A 88 -12.25 -4.75 22.88
N ALA A 89 -11.05 -4.15 22.82
CA ALA A 89 -10.46 -3.63 21.58
C ALA A 89 -9.52 -4.70 21.01
N VAL A 90 -10.10 -5.73 20.38
CA VAL A 90 -9.41 -6.97 20.00
C VAL A 90 -8.98 -6.92 18.52
N PRO A 91 -7.67 -6.87 18.21
CA PRO A 91 -7.18 -7.01 16.83
C PRO A 91 -7.51 -8.39 16.25
N ALA A 92 -7.80 -8.49 14.96
CA ALA A 92 -8.16 -9.74 14.29
C ALA A 92 -7.12 -10.87 14.52
N SER A 93 -5.83 -10.56 14.53
CA SER A 93 -4.76 -11.53 14.82
C SER A 93 -4.84 -12.17 16.21
N VAL A 94 -5.50 -11.53 17.19
CA VAL A 94 -5.79 -12.16 18.50
C VAL A 94 -6.90 -13.20 18.38
N TRP A 95 -7.94 -12.93 17.57
CA TRP A 95 -9.00 -13.91 17.28
C TRP A 95 -8.47 -15.09 16.46
N GLU A 96 -7.65 -14.82 15.45
CA GLU A 96 -6.98 -15.81 14.60
C GLU A 96 -6.23 -16.82 15.48
N ARG A 97 -5.27 -16.33 16.28
CA ARG A 97 -4.49 -17.13 17.24
C ARG A 97 -5.36 -17.94 18.21
N ARG A 98 -6.46 -17.35 18.70
CA ARG A 98 -7.41 -18.05 19.59
C ARG A 98 -8.16 -19.17 18.88
N ILE A 99 -8.56 -18.96 17.63
CA ILE A 99 -9.20 -19.98 16.79
C ILE A 99 -8.19 -21.09 16.43
N GLU A 100 -6.93 -20.76 16.16
CA GLU A 100 -5.86 -21.76 15.94
C GLU A 100 -5.70 -22.69 17.14
N HIS A 101 -5.57 -22.16 18.35
CA HIS A 101 -5.49 -22.97 19.57
C HIS A 101 -6.72 -23.87 19.78
N LEU A 102 -7.92 -23.34 19.53
CA LEU A 102 -9.14 -24.14 19.55
C LEU A 102 -9.11 -25.29 18.53
N LYS A 103 -8.67 -25.04 17.29
CA LYS A 103 -8.52 -26.11 16.28
C LYS A 103 -7.43 -27.13 16.67
N GLN A 104 -6.36 -26.73 17.35
CA GLN A 104 -5.31 -27.64 17.86
C GLN A 104 -5.83 -28.68 18.86
N ILE A 105 -6.89 -28.35 19.63
CA ILE A 105 -7.58 -29.29 20.53
C ILE A 105 -8.80 -29.98 19.90
N GLY A 106 -9.04 -29.80 18.60
CA GLY A 106 -10.14 -30.44 17.87
C GLY A 106 -11.48 -29.72 17.96
N CYS A 107 -11.53 -28.50 18.49
CA CYS A 107 -12.74 -27.68 18.47
C CYS A 107 -13.11 -27.31 17.03
N ASN A 108 -14.39 -27.44 16.68
CA ASN A 108 -14.91 -27.14 15.35
C ASN A 108 -16.09 -26.15 15.34
N ALA A 109 -16.47 -25.63 16.52
CA ALA A 109 -17.51 -24.63 16.63
C ALA A 109 -17.28 -23.59 17.75
N LEU A 110 -17.84 -22.40 17.57
CA LEU A 110 -17.88 -21.34 18.56
C LEU A 110 -19.31 -20.86 18.82
N ARG A 111 -19.52 -20.28 20.01
CA ARG A 111 -20.70 -19.50 20.36
C ARG A 111 -20.28 -18.10 20.79
N GLY A 112 -20.87 -17.06 20.21
CA GLY A 112 -20.67 -15.67 20.64
C GLY A 112 -21.42 -15.37 21.94
N ALA A 113 -20.82 -15.67 23.09
CA ALA A 113 -21.48 -15.56 24.39
C ALA A 113 -21.39 -14.12 24.93
N HIS A 114 -22.49 -13.36 25.10
CA HIS A 114 -23.89 -13.62 24.72
C HIS A 114 -24.38 -12.43 23.87
N CYS A 115 -23.66 -12.14 22.80
CA CYS A 115 -23.81 -10.91 22.03
C CYS A 115 -23.34 -11.06 20.59
N PRO A 116 -23.81 -10.20 19.66
CA PRO A 116 -23.24 -10.09 18.33
C PRO A 116 -21.77 -9.71 18.43
N MET A 117 -20.88 -10.54 17.87
CA MET A 117 -19.44 -10.37 17.95
C MET A 117 -18.93 -9.25 17.02
N ASP A 118 -17.61 -9.03 17.04
CA ASP A 118 -16.90 -8.17 16.10
C ASP A 118 -16.95 -8.74 14.66
N PRO A 119 -17.05 -7.92 13.58
CA PRO A 119 -17.02 -8.40 12.20
C PRO A 119 -15.83 -9.32 11.86
N ALA A 120 -14.62 -9.01 12.34
CA ALA A 120 -13.42 -9.80 12.07
C ALA A 120 -13.52 -11.23 12.65
N PHE A 121 -14.26 -11.41 13.75
CA PHE A 121 -14.50 -12.73 14.34
C PHE A 121 -15.31 -13.64 13.40
N TYR A 122 -16.35 -13.12 12.75
CA TYR A 122 -17.13 -13.89 11.75
C TYR A 122 -16.31 -14.19 10.50
N ASP A 123 -15.59 -13.18 10.00
CA ASP A 123 -14.68 -13.29 8.86
C ASP A 123 -13.60 -14.36 9.07
N LEU A 124 -13.06 -14.46 10.29
CA LEU A 124 -12.09 -15.49 10.66
C LEU A 124 -12.76 -16.86 10.84
N CYS A 125 -13.96 -16.94 11.43
CA CYS A 125 -14.70 -18.20 11.50
C CYS A 125 -14.99 -18.76 10.10
N ASP A 126 -15.35 -17.89 9.15
CA ASP A 126 -15.51 -18.26 7.74
C ASP A 126 -14.20 -18.75 7.12
N LYS A 127 -13.12 -17.95 7.17
CA LYS A 127 -11.82 -18.26 6.53
C LYS A 127 -11.09 -19.44 7.15
N MET A 128 -11.29 -19.69 8.45
CA MET A 128 -10.61 -20.75 9.20
C MET A 128 -11.47 -22.00 9.36
N GLY A 129 -12.69 -22.05 8.81
CA GLY A 129 -13.55 -23.23 8.87
C GLY A 129 -13.99 -23.57 10.30
N MET A 130 -14.62 -22.61 10.98
CA MET A 130 -15.19 -22.73 12.32
C MET A 130 -16.70 -22.55 12.22
N LEU A 131 -17.49 -23.50 12.74
CA LEU A 131 -18.95 -23.36 12.81
C LEU A 131 -19.32 -22.34 13.90
N LEU A 132 -20.44 -21.64 13.77
CA LEU A 132 -20.82 -20.58 14.70
C LEU A 132 -22.30 -20.64 15.09
N MET A 133 -22.57 -20.65 16.40
CA MET A 133 -23.85 -20.22 16.96
C MET A 133 -23.76 -18.73 17.29
N ASP A 134 -24.49 -17.92 16.54
CA ASP A 134 -24.56 -16.47 16.75
C ASP A 134 -25.70 -16.14 17.71
N GLU A 135 -25.48 -15.25 18.68
CA GLU A 135 -26.42 -15.01 19.78
C GLU A 135 -26.76 -13.52 19.92
N THR A 136 -28.05 -13.21 20.07
CA THR A 136 -28.54 -11.82 20.04
C THR A 136 -28.51 -11.14 21.41
N PHE A 137 -29.02 -11.81 22.46
CA PHE A 137 -29.31 -11.16 23.74
C PHE A 137 -28.96 -12.03 24.96
N ASP A 138 -28.33 -11.41 25.96
CA ASP A 138 -28.20 -12.00 27.29
C ASP A 138 -29.43 -11.75 28.20
N THR A 139 -30.23 -10.73 27.90
CA THR A 139 -31.43 -10.37 28.67
C THR A 139 -32.50 -9.78 27.76
N TRP A 140 -33.78 -10.05 28.05
CA TRP A 140 -34.90 -9.29 27.51
C TRP A 140 -35.32 -8.23 28.52
N THR A 141 -36.53 -8.28 29.11
CA THR A 141 -36.98 -7.22 30.04
C THR A 141 -36.64 -7.51 31.50
N ALA A 142 -36.49 -8.79 31.89
CA ALA A 142 -36.16 -9.19 33.24
C ALA A 142 -34.64 -9.16 33.47
N ALA A 143 -34.20 -8.27 34.36
CA ALA A 143 -32.78 -8.14 34.73
C ALA A 143 -32.17 -9.45 35.26
N LYS A 144 -30.92 -9.70 34.87
CA LYS A 144 -30.04 -10.66 35.54
C LYS A 144 -29.37 -10.02 36.78
N PRO A 145 -28.86 -10.83 37.75
CA PRO A 145 -28.23 -10.31 38.96
C PRO A 145 -27.00 -9.48 38.59
N ASN A 146 -26.84 -8.31 39.22
CA ASN A 146 -25.81 -7.31 38.88
C ASN A 146 -25.96 -6.68 37.48
N GLY A 147 -27.04 -7.03 36.77
CA GLY A 147 -27.40 -6.54 35.43
C GLY A 147 -28.63 -5.64 35.44
N GLU A 148 -28.99 -5.04 36.57
CA GLU A 148 -30.22 -4.24 36.74
C GLU A 148 -30.23 -2.94 35.90
N LYS A 149 -29.07 -2.56 35.36
CA LYS A 149 -28.84 -1.39 34.50
C LYS A 149 -28.35 -1.77 33.09
N ALA A 150 -28.55 -3.03 32.69
CA ALA A 150 -28.10 -3.54 31.39
C ALA A 150 -29.09 -3.19 30.27
N TYR A 151 -29.00 -3.92 29.15
CA TYR A 151 -29.86 -3.74 27.97
C TYR A 151 -31.36 -3.92 28.27
N ASN A 152 -31.72 -4.54 29.41
CA ASN A 152 -33.11 -4.76 29.81
C ASN A 152 -33.94 -3.47 29.97
N LEU A 153 -33.28 -2.34 30.23
CA LEU A 153 -33.94 -1.03 30.29
C LEU A 153 -34.34 -0.49 28.90
N TYR A 154 -33.74 -1.03 27.82
CA TYR A 154 -33.87 -0.55 26.45
C TYR A 154 -34.54 -1.57 25.51
N PHE A 155 -34.66 -2.83 25.94
CA PHE A 155 -35.17 -3.93 25.12
C PHE A 155 -36.48 -3.58 24.41
N ASN A 156 -37.47 -3.03 25.11
CA ASN A 156 -38.79 -2.71 24.54
C ASN A 156 -38.73 -1.75 23.33
N ASP A 157 -37.78 -0.81 23.34
CA ASP A 157 -37.62 0.21 22.29
C ASP A 157 -36.70 -0.28 21.15
N TRP A 158 -35.69 -1.10 21.46
CA TRP A 158 -34.58 -1.41 20.55
C TRP A 158 -34.53 -2.84 20.02
N TRP A 159 -35.18 -3.83 20.65
CA TRP A 159 -35.00 -5.26 20.32
C TRP A 159 -35.13 -5.56 18.82
N LYS A 160 -36.09 -4.91 18.15
CA LYS A 160 -36.41 -5.15 16.74
C LYS A 160 -35.36 -4.56 15.80
N ILE A 161 -34.78 -3.42 16.17
CA ILE A 161 -33.74 -2.74 15.41
C ILE A 161 -32.47 -3.58 15.50
N ASP A 162 -32.08 -3.99 16.70
CA ASP A 162 -30.82 -4.69 16.94
C ASP A 162 -30.84 -6.12 16.38
N THR A 163 -31.94 -6.86 16.56
CA THR A 163 -32.13 -8.18 15.89
C THR A 163 -32.04 -8.04 14.37
N ARG A 164 -32.69 -7.02 13.79
CA ARG A 164 -32.64 -6.78 12.34
C ARG A 164 -31.23 -6.42 11.87
N ALA A 165 -30.52 -5.58 12.62
CA ALA A 165 -29.16 -5.15 12.29
C ALA A 165 -28.18 -6.33 12.34
N GLN A 166 -28.25 -7.16 13.39
CA GLN A 166 -27.44 -8.38 13.50
C GLN A 166 -27.67 -9.31 12.29
N ILE A 167 -28.91 -9.76 12.06
CA ILE A 167 -29.18 -10.76 11.02
C ILE A 167 -28.83 -10.22 9.62
N LEU A 168 -29.12 -8.94 9.33
CA LEU A 168 -28.71 -8.33 8.06
C LEU A 168 -27.18 -8.27 7.88
N ARG A 169 -26.43 -7.99 8.96
CA ARG A 169 -24.97 -7.97 8.96
C ARG A 169 -24.39 -9.37 8.68
N VAL A 170 -24.93 -10.41 9.32
CA VAL A 170 -24.22 -11.70 9.43
C VAL A 170 -24.71 -12.83 8.53
N ARG A 171 -25.93 -12.75 7.97
CA ARG A 171 -26.57 -13.87 7.24
C ARG A 171 -25.82 -14.42 6.02
N ASN A 172 -24.82 -13.73 5.51
CA ASN A 172 -23.98 -14.21 4.39
C ASN A 172 -22.83 -15.13 4.85
N HIS A 173 -22.43 -15.08 6.12
CA HIS A 173 -21.32 -15.87 6.66
C HIS A 173 -21.63 -17.38 6.66
N PRO A 174 -20.90 -18.23 5.90
CA PRO A 174 -21.09 -19.68 5.93
C PRO A 174 -20.78 -20.31 7.30
N SER A 175 -19.96 -19.72 8.15
CA SER A 175 -19.71 -20.22 9.52
C SER A 175 -20.99 -20.37 10.35
N ILE A 176 -21.95 -19.44 10.24
CA ILE A 176 -23.13 -19.42 11.11
C ILE A 176 -24.09 -20.56 10.76
N ILE A 177 -24.36 -21.44 11.74
CA ILE A 177 -25.24 -22.60 11.58
C ILE A 177 -26.53 -22.52 12.42
N LEU A 178 -26.60 -21.60 13.39
CA LEU A 178 -27.67 -21.53 14.38
C LEU A 178 -27.77 -20.11 14.95
N TYR A 179 -28.98 -19.56 15.09
CA TYR A 179 -29.22 -18.29 15.78
C TYR A 179 -29.84 -18.53 17.15
N SER A 180 -29.19 -18.07 18.23
CA SER A 180 -29.73 -18.06 19.59
C SER A 180 -30.36 -16.71 19.92
N LEU A 181 -31.67 -16.70 20.20
CA LEU A 181 -32.42 -15.46 20.45
C LEU A 181 -32.38 -14.99 21.92
N GLY A 182 -31.65 -15.70 22.78
CA GLY A 182 -31.59 -15.42 24.20
C GLY A 182 -30.74 -16.42 24.98
N ASN A 183 -29.94 -15.91 25.92
CA ASN A 183 -29.24 -16.71 26.92
C ASN A 183 -29.89 -16.60 28.30
N GLU A 184 -30.33 -17.72 28.89
CA GLU A 184 -30.86 -17.79 30.26
C GLU A 184 -31.92 -16.73 30.60
N ILE A 185 -32.80 -16.46 29.65
CA ILE A 185 -33.82 -15.40 29.74
C ILE A 185 -34.73 -15.61 30.95
N ARG A 186 -34.85 -14.58 31.78
CA ARG A 186 -35.60 -14.59 33.06
C ARG A 186 -37.03 -14.07 32.97
N ASP A 187 -37.43 -13.54 31.82
CA ASP A 187 -38.83 -13.21 31.52
C ASP A 187 -39.72 -14.46 31.67
N ASP A 188 -40.98 -14.32 32.08
CA ASP A 188 -41.86 -15.48 32.23
C ASP A 188 -42.30 -16.04 30.86
N LEU A 189 -41.57 -17.06 30.39
CA LEU A 189 -41.84 -17.79 29.15
C LEU A 189 -43.10 -18.69 29.20
N ASN A 190 -43.77 -18.80 30.36
CA ASN A 190 -45.10 -19.40 30.46
C ASN A 190 -46.20 -18.38 30.14
N SER A 191 -45.96 -17.09 30.36
CA SER A 191 -46.92 -16.03 30.06
C SER A 191 -47.09 -15.80 28.56
N ASP A 192 -48.27 -15.35 28.15
CA ASP A 192 -48.53 -14.95 26.75
C ASP A 192 -47.59 -13.83 26.29
N GLU A 193 -47.20 -12.92 27.20
CA GLU A 193 -46.32 -11.81 26.87
C GLU A 193 -44.87 -12.25 26.62
N GLY A 194 -44.31 -13.11 27.48
CA GLY A 194 -42.98 -13.70 27.29
C GLY A 194 -42.91 -14.59 26.04
N ARG A 195 -43.97 -15.34 25.77
CA ARG A 195 -44.15 -16.10 24.51
C ARG A 195 -44.20 -15.19 23.29
N GLN A 196 -44.94 -14.09 23.36
CA GLN A 196 -45.04 -13.16 22.25
C GLN A 196 -43.71 -12.45 21.98
N ARG A 197 -42.91 -12.13 23.00
CA ARG A 197 -41.54 -11.60 22.83
C ARG A 197 -40.64 -12.58 22.06
N PHE A 198 -40.65 -13.86 22.42
CA PHE A 198 -39.94 -14.90 21.66
C PHE A 198 -40.41 -14.98 20.20
N LEU A 199 -41.73 -15.06 19.99
CA LEU A 199 -42.32 -15.17 18.65
C LEU A 199 -42.01 -13.95 17.78
N ASN A 200 -41.96 -12.75 18.36
CA ASN A 200 -41.58 -11.52 17.67
C ASN A 200 -40.11 -11.58 17.18
N LEU A 201 -39.18 -12.02 18.04
CA LEU A 201 -37.76 -12.20 17.69
C LEU A 201 -37.58 -13.27 16.60
N ARG A 202 -38.24 -14.42 16.76
CA ARG A 202 -38.21 -15.52 15.77
C ARG A 202 -38.78 -15.09 14.44
N SER A 203 -39.88 -14.32 14.44
CA SER A 203 -40.51 -13.81 13.22
C SER A 203 -39.55 -12.89 12.44
N VAL A 204 -38.94 -11.90 13.10
CA VAL A 204 -37.97 -10.99 12.46
C VAL A 204 -36.74 -11.75 11.95
N THR A 205 -36.25 -12.72 12.71
CA THR A 205 -35.11 -13.55 12.30
C THR A 205 -35.44 -14.35 11.04
N LYS A 206 -36.58 -15.05 11.02
CA LYS A 206 -37.03 -15.85 9.86
C LYS A 206 -37.46 -15.04 8.65
N GLU A 207 -37.91 -13.80 8.83
CA GLU A 207 -38.15 -12.84 7.74
C GLU A 207 -36.84 -12.48 7.00
N LEU A 208 -35.73 -12.37 7.74
CA LEU A 208 -34.44 -11.89 7.23
C LEU A 208 -33.50 -13.00 6.77
N ASP A 209 -33.59 -14.16 7.42
CA ASP A 209 -32.87 -15.39 7.08
C ASP A 209 -33.70 -16.63 7.48
N PRO A 210 -34.46 -17.24 6.54
CA PRO A 210 -35.19 -18.47 6.80
C PRO A 210 -34.29 -19.72 6.77
N THR A 211 -33.06 -19.62 6.26
CA THR A 211 -32.20 -20.76 5.89
C THR A 211 -31.53 -21.43 7.08
N ARG A 212 -31.39 -20.71 8.20
CA ARG A 212 -30.75 -21.21 9.42
C ARG A 212 -31.77 -21.47 10.54
N PRO A 213 -31.61 -22.54 11.34
CA PRO A 213 -32.46 -22.81 12.49
C PRO A 213 -32.33 -21.74 13.59
N VAL A 214 -33.43 -21.54 14.32
CA VAL A 214 -33.52 -20.72 15.53
C VAL A 214 -33.49 -21.62 16.77
N THR A 215 -32.71 -21.23 17.77
CA THR A 215 -32.64 -21.83 19.10
C THR A 215 -32.74 -20.76 20.20
N MET A 216 -32.66 -21.22 21.45
CA MET A 216 -32.46 -20.38 22.62
C MET A 216 -31.68 -21.19 23.66
N ALA A 217 -30.74 -20.56 24.36
CA ALA A 217 -30.01 -21.19 25.46
C ALA A 217 -30.89 -21.26 26.72
N LEU A 218 -31.69 -22.33 26.82
CA LEU A 218 -32.66 -22.51 27.90
C LEU A 218 -31.98 -22.83 29.23
N PHE A 219 -32.19 -21.97 30.22
CA PHE A 219 -31.84 -22.24 31.62
C PHE A 219 -32.98 -22.97 32.32
N ARG A 220 -32.66 -24.11 32.97
CA ARG A 220 -33.60 -24.86 33.83
C ARG A 220 -35.01 -25.10 33.22
N PRO A 221 -35.11 -25.56 31.95
CA PRO A 221 -36.39 -25.70 31.25
C PRO A 221 -37.36 -26.70 31.90
N VAL A 222 -36.86 -27.68 32.67
CA VAL A 222 -37.70 -28.60 33.46
C VAL A 222 -38.41 -27.84 34.59
N GLN A 223 -37.67 -27.05 35.38
CA GLN A 223 -38.22 -26.25 36.48
C GLN A 223 -39.17 -25.16 35.97
N MET A 224 -38.87 -24.58 34.80
CA MET A 224 -39.73 -23.60 34.12
C MET A 224 -40.88 -24.24 33.31
N LYS A 225 -40.99 -25.58 33.28
CA LYS A 225 -42.01 -26.37 32.54
C LYS A 225 -42.07 -26.14 31.03
N LEU A 226 -40.98 -25.71 30.42
CA LEU A 226 -40.92 -25.29 29.00
C LEU A 226 -41.06 -26.47 28.01
N PHE A 227 -40.76 -27.69 28.47
CA PHE A 227 -40.96 -28.93 27.71
C PHE A 227 -42.39 -29.48 27.78
N GLU A 228 -43.15 -29.07 28.79
CA GLU A 228 -44.53 -29.51 29.05
C GLU A 228 -45.53 -28.52 28.45
N ASN A 229 -45.25 -27.22 28.57
CA ASN A 229 -46.16 -26.14 28.16
C ASN A 229 -46.16 -25.87 26.64
N GLY A 230 -45.27 -26.52 25.87
CA GLY A 230 -45.11 -26.35 24.42
C GLY A 230 -44.15 -25.24 23.97
N PHE A 231 -43.50 -24.51 24.88
CA PHE A 231 -42.56 -23.44 24.51
C PHE A 231 -41.34 -23.97 23.75
N SER A 232 -40.77 -25.10 24.17
CA SER A 232 -39.61 -25.69 23.49
C SER A 232 -39.88 -26.07 22.03
N GLU A 233 -41.14 -26.35 21.68
CA GLU A 233 -41.55 -26.73 20.32
C GLU A 233 -41.61 -25.51 19.38
N LEU A 234 -41.39 -24.29 19.89
CA LEU A 234 -41.24 -23.08 19.10
C LEU A 234 -39.79 -22.90 18.59
N LEU A 235 -38.83 -23.68 19.11
CA LEU A 235 -37.44 -23.73 18.67
C LEU A 235 -37.30 -24.71 17.50
N ASP A 236 -36.49 -24.37 16.50
CA ASP A 236 -36.19 -25.30 15.40
C ASP A 236 -35.18 -26.38 15.82
N VAL A 237 -34.33 -26.04 16.80
CA VAL A 237 -33.44 -26.95 17.54
C VAL A 237 -33.51 -26.56 19.01
N ILE A 238 -33.85 -27.50 19.90
CA ILE A 238 -34.00 -27.26 21.33
C ILE A 238 -32.62 -27.19 21.97
N GLY A 239 -32.26 -25.98 22.43
CA GLY A 239 -31.05 -25.70 23.19
C GLY A 239 -31.28 -25.79 24.69
N GLN A 240 -30.29 -26.28 25.44
CA GLN A 240 -30.30 -26.23 26.91
C GLN A 240 -28.90 -26.03 27.48
N ASN A 241 -28.81 -25.21 28.52
CA ASN A 241 -27.62 -25.03 29.34
C ASN A 241 -27.56 -26.10 30.46
N TYR A 242 -26.39 -26.70 30.66
CA TYR A 242 -26.02 -27.54 31.82
C TYR A 242 -26.99 -28.68 32.18
N GLY A 243 -27.55 -29.39 31.18
CA GLY A 243 -28.52 -30.45 31.44
C GLY A 243 -28.72 -31.44 30.30
N GLU A 244 -27.61 -31.97 29.79
CA GLU A 244 -27.49 -32.87 28.63
C GLU A 244 -28.38 -34.11 28.79
N ASN A 245 -28.35 -34.75 29.96
CA ASN A 245 -29.18 -35.92 30.27
C ASN A 245 -30.68 -35.58 30.34
N GLY A 246 -31.03 -34.37 30.77
CA GLY A 246 -32.42 -33.89 30.77
C GLY A 246 -32.92 -33.66 29.35
N LEU A 247 -32.08 -33.06 28.51
CA LEU A 247 -32.36 -32.82 27.09
C LEU A 247 -32.54 -34.13 26.31
N LEU A 248 -31.70 -35.14 26.57
CA LEU A 248 -31.85 -36.50 26.04
C LEU A 248 -33.17 -37.15 26.49
N ALA A 249 -33.47 -37.17 27.80
CA ALA A 249 -34.71 -37.75 28.32
C ALA A 249 -35.96 -37.07 27.73
N VAL A 250 -35.92 -35.76 27.51
CA VAL A 250 -37.01 -34.99 26.89
C VAL A 250 -37.15 -35.31 25.40
N ARG A 251 -36.04 -35.53 24.69
CA ARG A 251 -36.07 -36.03 23.31
C ARG A 251 -36.64 -37.45 23.24
N ASP A 252 -36.37 -38.32 24.21
CA ASP A 252 -36.92 -39.67 24.19
C ASP A 252 -38.43 -39.73 24.44
N THR A 253 -39.04 -38.69 25.03
CA THR A 253 -40.52 -38.55 25.05
C THR A 253 -41.13 -38.16 23.70
N LYS A 254 -40.34 -37.58 22.79
CA LYS A 254 -40.73 -37.11 21.45
C LYS A 254 -39.54 -37.19 20.47
N PRO A 255 -39.29 -38.36 19.86
CA PRO A 255 -38.10 -38.64 19.06
C PRO A 255 -37.84 -37.68 17.88
N GLU A 256 -38.85 -36.93 17.45
CA GLU A 256 -38.76 -35.88 16.43
C GLU A 256 -38.07 -34.59 16.90
N ARG A 257 -37.85 -34.41 18.21
CA ARG A 257 -37.16 -33.25 18.79
C ARG A 257 -35.68 -33.25 18.45
N LYS A 258 -35.24 -32.18 17.80
CA LYS A 258 -33.83 -31.89 17.50
C LYS A 258 -33.20 -31.18 18.70
N ILE A 259 -32.04 -31.65 19.16
CA ILE A 259 -31.44 -31.20 20.43
C ILE A 259 -29.96 -30.82 20.31
N ILE A 260 -29.52 -29.84 21.09
CA ILE A 260 -28.13 -29.39 21.21
C ILE A 260 -27.84 -28.87 22.63
N GLY A 261 -26.65 -29.15 23.17
CA GLY A 261 -26.16 -28.46 24.36
C GLY A 261 -25.69 -27.06 23.97
N THR A 262 -26.29 -26.00 24.51
CA THR A 262 -25.95 -24.60 24.17
C THR A 262 -24.91 -24.01 25.11
N GLU A 263 -24.77 -24.59 26.30
CA GLU A 263 -23.74 -24.26 27.28
C GLU A 263 -23.51 -25.50 28.15
N ASN A 264 -22.26 -25.93 28.28
CA ASN A 264 -21.92 -27.20 28.88
C ASN A 264 -20.73 -27.05 29.82
N THR A 265 -20.74 -27.78 30.94
CA THR A 265 -19.52 -27.89 31.74
C THR A 265 -18.43 -28.61 30.94
N PRO A 266 -17.14 -28.34 31.17
CA PRO A 266 -16.04 -29.13 30.59
C PRO A 266 -15.97 -30.57 31.13
N SER A 267 -17.01 -31.06 31.78
CA SER A 267 -17.01 -32.36 32.46
C SER A 267 -17.04 -33.52 31.48
N ARG A 268 -16.32 -34.58 31.82
CA ARG A 268 -16.35 -35.87 31.13
C ARG A 268 -17.77 -36.45 31.02
N SER A 269 -18.66 -36.17 31.98
CA SER A 269 -20.07 -36.55 31.93
C SER A 269 -20.85 -35.88 30.79
N ALA A 270 -20.62 -34.59 30.52
CA ALA A 270 -21.23 -33.89 29.40
C ALA A 270 -20.69 -34.42 28.06
N TRP A 271 -19.37 -34.62 27.98
CA TRP A 271 -18.72 -35.26 26.84
C TRP A 271 -19.31 -36.65 26.52
N LEU A 272 -19.42 -37.52 27.52
CA LEU A 272 -19.97 -38.86 27.33
C LEU A 272 -21.45 -38.84 26.90
N ALA A 273 -22.23 -37.86 27.36
CA ALA A 273 -23.59 -37.65 26.87
C ALA A 273 -23.61 -37.31 25.37
N LEU A 274 -22.73 -36.43 24.89
CA LEU A 274 -22.61 -36.12 23.45
C LEU A 274 -22.05 -37.29 22.63
N ARG A 275 -20.94 -37.88 23.09
CA ARG A 275 -20.18 -38.94 22.41
C ARG A 275 -21.02 -40.19 22.18
N ASN A 276 -21.77 -40.61 23.21
CA ASN A 276 -22.50 -41.89 23.18
C ASN A 276 -23.90 -41.79 22.55
N ASN A 277 -24.44 -40.59 22.31
CA ASN A 277 -25.80 -40.40 21.80
C ASN A 277 -25.82 -39.72 20.42
N PRO A 278 -26.12 -40.44 19.33
CA PRO A 278 -26.17 -39.87 17.97
C PRO A 278 -27.08 -38.63 17.85
N ALA A 279 -28.27 -38.66 18.46
CA ALA A 279 -29.27 -37.59 18.41
C ALA A 279 -28.82 -36.24 19.01
N MET A 280 -27.82 -36.22 19.90
CA MET A 280 -27.31 -34.98 20.47
C MET A 280 -26.39 -34.29 19.45
N SER A 281 -26.80 -33.16 18.90
CA SER A 281 -26.09 -32.53 17.76
C SER A 281 -24.70 -32.00 18.13
N GLY A 282 -24.51 -31.59 19.39
CA GLY A 282 -23.32 -30.93 19.87
C GLY A 282 -23.39 -30.45 21.30
N GLU A 283 -22.29 -29.82 21.72
CA GLU A 283 -22.11 -29.13 22.99
C GLU A 283 -21.32 -27.83 22.76
N PHE A 284 -21.47 -26.85 23.66
CA PHE A 284 -20.62 -25.65 23.71
C PHE A 284 -20.05 -25.47 25.13
N VAL A 285 -18.76 -25.77 25.31
CA VAL A 285 -18.10 -25.71 26.62
C VAL A 285 -18.02 -24.27 27.15
N TRP A 286 -18.36 -24.07 28.42
CA TRP A 286 -18.06 -22.87 29.19
C TRP A 286 -16.66 -22.98 29.83
N THR A 287 -15.60 -22.37 29.30
CA THR A 287 -15.49 -21.48 28.12
C THR A 287 -14.32 -21.88 27.20
N SER A 288 -14.18 -21.21 26.06
CA SER A 288 -13.00 -21.33 25.18
C SER A 288 -11.71 -20.85 25.85
N PHE A 289 -11.70 -19.60 26.31
CA PHE A 289 -10.60 -18.96 27.03
C PHE A 289 -11.12 -18.43 28.38
N ASP A 290 -10.24 -18.28 29.36
CA ASP A 290 -10.54 -17.45 30.54
C ASP A 290 -10.78 -15.99 30.09
N TYR A 291 -11.72 -15.32 30.74
CA TYR A 291 -12.23 -14.00 30.36
C TYR A 291 -12.25 -13.04 31.54
N LEU A 292 -12.44 -11.74 31.30
CA LEU A 292 -12.45 -10.72 32.34
C LEU A 292 -13.82 -10.60 33.02
N GLY A 293 -13.83 -10.49 34.35
CA GLY A 293 -15.07 -10.40 35.13
C GLY A 293 -15.62 -11.76 35.58
N GLU A 294 -16.92 -11.76 35.93
CA GLU A 294 -17.68 -12.89 36.50
C GLU A 294 -17.02 -13.59 37.70
N ALA A 295 -16.13 -12.90 38.43
CA ALA A 295 -15.28 -13.49 39.45
C ALA A 295 -15.46 -12.82 40.83
N ASP A 296 -15.35 -13.61 41.90
CA ASP A 296 -15.36 -13.11 43.27
C ASP A 296 -14.00 -12.51 43.66
N TRP A 297 -14.02 -11.32 44.26
CA TRP A 297 -12.79 -10.65 44.73
C TRP A 297 -11.98 -11.57 45.68
N PRO A 298 -10.65 -11.71 45.49
CA PRO A 298 -9.75 -10.89 44.67
C PRO A 298 -9.52 -11.39 43.23
N GLN A 299 -10.33 -12.31 42.71
CA GLN A 299 -10.18 -12.74 41.32
C GLN A 299 -10.66 -11.67 40.34
N VAL A 300 -9.97 -11.54 39.20
CA VAL A 300 -10.28 -10.58 38.11
C VAL A 300 -10.77 -11.25 36.83
N SER A 301 -10.71 -12.58 36.78
CA SER A 301 -11.08 -13.41 35.63
C SER A 301 -11.74 -14.71 36.10
N TRP A 302 -12.77 -15.14 35.38
CA TRP A 302 -13.36 -16.46 35.54
C TRP A 302 -12.45 -17.53 34.91
N ASN A 303 -12.15 -18.60 35.67
CA ASN A 303 -11.05 -19.53 35.39
C ASN A 303 -11.50 -20.87 34.77
N THR A 304 -12.58 -20.86 33.97
CA THR A 304 -13.18 -22.07 33.38
C THR A 304 -12.82 -22.32 31.91
N GLY A 305 -11.96 -21.48 31.33
CA GLY A 305 -11.49 -21.64 29.96
C GLY A 305 -10.76 -22.96 29.71
N LEU A 306 -10.97 -23.52 28.52
CA LEU A 306 -10.12 -24.58 27.97
C LEU A 306 -8.67 -24.09 27.84
N PHE A 307 -8.46 -22.81 27.52
CA PHE A 307 -7.18 -22.10 27.59
C PHE A 307 -7.22 -20.98 28.64
N ASP A 308 -6.05 -20.52 29.08
CA ASP A 308 -5.98 -19.28 29.87
C ASP A 308 -6.28 -18.05 29.00
N ARG A 309 -6.45 -16.87 29.61
CA ARG A 309 -6.84 -15.65 28.87
C ARG A 309 -5.84 -15.19 27.80
N ASN A 310 -4.61 -15.68 27.87
CA ASN A 310 -3.51 -15.46 26.94
C ASN A 310 -3.27 -16.64 25.98
N GLY A 311 -4.09 -17.70 26.01
CA GLY A 311 -3.92 -18.89 25.18
C GLY A 311 -2.90 -19.90 25.70
N GLY A 312 -2.44 -19.76 26.95
CA GLY A 312 -1.69 -20.81 27.63
C GLY A 312 -2.54 -22.08 27.78
N TRP A 313 -1.92 -23.22 27.51
CA TRP A 313 -2.59 -24.53 27.63
C TRP A 313 -2.76 -24.91 29.11
N LYS A 314 -3.97 -25.36 29.45
CA LYS A 314 -4.39 -25.83 30.78
C LYS A 314 -4.57 -27.37 30.74
N PRO A 315 -4.58 -28.05 31.89
CA PRO A 315 -4.91 -29.49 31.98
C PRO A 315 -6.16 -29.88 31.17
N SER A 316 -7.19 -29.02 31.18
CA SER A 316 -8.41 -29.14 30.39
C SER A 316 -8.18 -29.09 28.87
N SER A 317 -7.19 -28.36 28.36
CA SER A 317 -6.88 -28.33 26.91
C SER A 317 -6.42 -29.70 26.41
N TRP A 318 -5.47 -30.34 27.12
CA TRP A 318 -4.93 -31.66 26.75
C TRP A 318 -5.94 -32.79 26.99
N GLU A 319 -6.70 -32.71 28.09
CA GLU A 319 -7.84 -33.61 28.33
C GLU A 319 -8.82 -33.54 27.15
N ARG A 320 -9.19 -32.33 26.72
CA ARG A 320 -10.11 -32.13 25.61
C ARG A 320 -9.52 -32.57 24.27
N GLN A 321 -8.24 -32.32 24.02
CA GLN A 321 -7.52 -32.80 22.84
C GLN A 321 -7.57 -34.34 22.73
N SER A 322 -7.45 -35.05 23.86
CA SER A 322 -7.56 -36.51 23.92
C SER A 322 -8.97 -37.05 23.61
N TRP A 323 -10.00 -36.20 23.64
CA TRP A 323 -11.38 -36.58 23.33
C TRP A 323 -11.82 -36.16 21.92
N TRP A 324 -11.33 -35.00 21.46
CA TRP A 324 -11.81 -34.35 20.24
C TRP A 324 -10.90 -34.57 19.02
N THR A 325 -9.62 -34.91 19.20
CA THR A 325 -8.69 -35.13 18.08
C THR A 325 -8.54 -36.60 17.70
N LYS A 326 -8.32 -36.85 16.40
CA LYS A 326 -8.04 -38.19 15.83
C LYS A 326 -6.53 -38.51 15.76
N ALA A 327 -5.67 -37.49 15.90
CA ALA A 327 -4.23 -37.67 15.86
C ALA A 327 -3.76 -38.30 17.18
N PRO A 328 -2.94 -39.37 17.17
CA PRO A 328 -2.44 -39.98 18.40
C PRO A 328 -1.71 -38.96 19.28
N MET A 329 -2.12 -38.86 20.54
CA MET A 329 -1.54 -37.96 21.52
C MET A 329 -1.42 -38.64 22.89
N VAL A 330 -0.44 -38.18 23.66
CA VAL A 330 -0.30 -38.44 25.10
C VAL A 330 0.18 -37.16 25.77
N HIS A 331 -0.31 -36.84 26.97
CA HIS A 331 0.16 -35.69 27.74
C HIS A 331 0.19 -35.99 29.24
N ILE A 332 1.21 -35.52 29.94
CA ILE A 332 1.41 -35.74 31.39
C ILE A 332 1.01 -34.48 32.16
N VAL A 333 0.15 -34.62 33.17
CA VAL A 333 -0.04 -33.62 34.22
C VAL A 333 0.04 -34.28 35.60
N ARG A 334 0.24 -33.50 36.65
CA ARG A 334 0.28 -34.00 38.03
C ARG A 334 -0.59 -33.18 38.97
N ARG A 335 -0.92 -33.74 40.14
CA ARG A 335 -1.45 -32.96 41.27
C ARG A 335 -0.48 -31.83 41.64
N ALA A 336 -0.98 -30.61 41.79
CA ALA A 336 -0.17 -29.46 42.19
C ALA A 336 0.22 -29.53 43.69
N ASP A 337 1.33 -28.89 44.05
CA ASP A 337 1.95 -28.98 45.38
C ASP A 337 1.05 -28.53 46.54
N ASN A 338 0.11 -27.62 46.26
CA ASN A 338 -0.89 -27.14 47.22
C ASN A 338 -2.09 -28.11 47.41
N GLY A 339 -2.07 -29.28 46.76
CA GLY A 339 -3.13 -30.29 46.78
C GLY A 339 -4.37 -29.95 45.96
N LYS A 340 -4.41 -28.81 45.25
CA LYS A 340 -5.58 -28.30 44.51
C LYS A 340 -5.29 -28.20 43.01
N GLY A 341 -6.19 -28.73 42.18
CA GLY A 341 -6.05 -28.68 40.72
C GLY A 341 -4.93 -29.57 40.18
N LEU A 342 -4.50 -29.32 38.95
CA LEU A 342 -3.45 -30.05 38.23
C LEU A 342 -2.46 -29.05 37.63
N THR A 343 -1.20 -29.44 37.46
CA THR A 343 -0.15 -28.60 36.84
C THR A 343 0.66 -29.38 35.79
N ASN A 344 1.30 -28.64 34.88
CA ASN A 344 2.06 -29.11 33.72
C ASN A 344 3.57 -28.88 33.94
N ASN A 345 4.16 -29.58 34.91
CA ASN A 345 5.60 -29.62 35.17
C ASN A 345 5.99 -30.84 36.05
N TRP A 346 7.26 -31.25 35.99
CA TRP A 346 7.85 -32.28 36.87
C TRP A 346 8.81 -31.69 37.93
N THR A 347 8.48 -30.53 38.47
CA THR A 347 9.28 -29.80 39.47
C THR A 347 8.49 -29.64 40.76
N ILE A 348 8.91 -30.31 41.84
CA ILE A 348 8.30 -30.20 43.17
C ILE A 348 9.11 -29.26 44.03
N LEU A 349 8.41 -28.45 44.83
CA LEU A 349 8.97 -27.38 45.65
C LEU A 349 8.63 -27.54 47.14
N SER A 350 7.81 -28.53 47.47
CA SER A 350 7.47 -28.88 48.85
C SER A 350 8.20 -30.15 49.29
N ASP A 351 9.14 -29.99 50.23
CA ASP A 351 9.92 -31.09 50.84
C ASP A 351 9.05 -32.16 51.54
N THR A 352 7.76 -31.89 51.74
CA THR A 352 6.81 -32.82 52.37
C THR A 352 6.15 -33.79 51.39
N ILE A 353 6.30 -33.60 50.07
CA ILE A 353 5.65 -34.44 49.04
C ILE A 353 6.63 -35.53 48.61
N GLN A 354 6.34 -36.78 49.00
CA GLN A 354 7.13 -37.95 48.62
C GLN A 354 6.51 -38.72 47.45
N THR A 355 5.18 -38.84 47.41
CA THR A 355 4.43 -39.55 46.35
C THR A 355 3.50 -38.57 45.63
N VAL A 356 3.39 -38.72 44.30
CA VAL A 356 2.73 -37.79 43.38
C VAL A 356 1.69 -38.51 42.55
N SER A 357 0.44 -38.03 42.58
CA SER A 357 -0.58 -38.48 41.64
C SER A 357 -0.33 -37.88 40.25
N VAL A 358 0.07 -38.73 39.32
CA VAL A 358 0.32 -38.43 37.91
C VAL A 358 -0.88 -38.88 37.08
N PHE A 359 -1.31 -38.01 36.16
CA PHE A 359 -2.43 -38.24 35.25
C PHE A 359 -1.94 -38.13 33.80
N VAL A 360 -2.36 -39.07 32.96
CA VAL A 360 -2.05 -39.07 31.53
C VAL A 360 -3.34 -38.96 30.73
N TYR A 361 -3.44 -37.93 29.91
CA TYR A 361 -4.46 -37.79 28.87
C TYR A 361 -3.96 -38.46 27.59
N SER A 362 -4.82 -39.24 26.91
CA SER A 362 -4.43 -40.02 25.74
C SER A 362 -5.66 -40.45 24.92
N ASN A 363 -5.49 -40.53 23.60
CA ASN A 363 -6.41 -41.21 22.67
C ASN A 363 -5.80 -42.46 22.02
N CYS A 364 -4.66 -42.93 22.53
CA CYS A 364 -4.03 -44.18 22.10
C CYS A 364 -4.79 -45.40 22.67
N GLU A 365 -4.48 -46.62 22.22
CA GLU A 365 -5.02 -47.85 22.80
C GLU A 365 -4.44 -48.12 24.21
N GLU A 366 -3.17 -47.81 24.38
CA GLU A 366 -2.40 -48.09 25.60
C GLU A 366 -1.34 -47.01 25.86
N VAL A 367 -0.95 -46.86 27.12
CA VAL A 367 0.07 -45.92 27.59
C VAL A 367 1.01 -46.59 28.59
N GLU A 368 2.29 -46.25 28.52
CA GLU A 368 3.31 -46.73 29.46
C GLU A 368 4.11 -45.55 30.01
N LEU A 369 4.17 -45.45 31.34
CA LEU A 369 4.84 -44.37 32.06
C LEU A 369 6.24 -44.84 32.49
N TYR A 370 7.22 -43.95 32.40
CA TYR A 370 8.61 -44.19 32.81
C TYR A 370 9.10 -43.04 33.68
N LEU A 371 9.90 -43.35 34.71
CA LEU A 371 10.65 -42.39 35.50
C LEU A 371 12.13 -42.71 35.40
N ASN A 372 12.94 -41.76 34.93
CA ASN A 372 14.39 -41.92 34.75
C ASN A 372 14.78 -43.19 33.95
N GLY A 373 13.98 -43.53 32.94
CA GLY A 373 14.17 -44.71 32.07
C GLY A 373 13.60 -46.04 32.63
N HIS A 374 13.14 -46.07 33.87
CA HIS A 374 12.49 -47.24 34.46
C HIS A 374 10.98 -47.22 34.22
N SER A 375 10.42 -48.29 33.66
CA SER A 375 8.97 -48.42 33.45
C SER A 375 8.24 -48.52 34.80
N LEU A 376 7.21 -47.70 34.97
CA LEU A 376 6.24 -47.71 36.07
C LEU A 376 4.99 -48.52 35.72
N GLY A 377 5.06 -49.31 34.63
CA GLY A 377 3.98 -50.14 34.17
C GLY A 377 3.11 -49.48 33.10
N LYS A 378 2.39 -50.37 32.40
CA LYS A 378 1.58 -50.09 31.22
C LYS A 378 0.10 -50.22 31.57
N GLN A 379 -0.72 -49.31 31.07
CA GLN A 379 -2.18 -49.31 31.24
C GLN A 379 -2.87 -49.18 29.87
N ALA A 380 -4.04 -49.79 29.70
CA ALA A 380 -4.93 -49.47 28.58
C ALA A 380 -5.62 -48.13 28.82
N VAL A 381 -5.93 -47.38 27.77
CA VAL A 381 -6.71 -46.13 27.91
C VAL A 381 -8.17 -46.48 28.24
N PRO A 382 -8.79 -45.88 29.28
CA PRO A 382 -10.16 -46.19 29.68
C PRO A 382 -11.22 -45.88 28.62
N GLU A 383 -12.17 -46.80 28.41
CA GLU A 383 -13.29 -46.64 27.44
C GLU A 383 -14.21 -45.45 27.75
N ASP A 384 -14.26 -45.00 29.01
CA ASP A 384 -15.00 -43.82 29.46
C ASP A 384 -14.19 -42.51 29.36
N ASN A 385 -13.02 -42.56 28.70
CA ASN A 385 -12.03 -41.49 28.56
C ASN A 385 -11.57 -40.87 29.90
N ALA A 386 -11.44 -41.65 30.98
CA ALA A 386 -10.65 -41.23 32.14
C ALA A 386 -9.19 -40.99 31.75
N PRO A 387 -8.48 -40.05 32.41
CA PRO A 387 -7.02 -40.09 32.41
C PRO A 387 -6.52 -41.38 33.06
N ASN A 388 -5.46 -41.96 32.52
CA ASN A 388 -4.71 -43.00 33.21
C ASN A 388 -3.99 -42.38 34.42
N GLN A 389 -3.96 -43.09 35.56
CA GLN A 389 -3.39 -42.57 36.81
C GLN A 389 -2.32 -43.50 37.37
N TRP A 390 -1.25 -42.90 37.90
CA TRP A 390 -0.22 -43.55 38.70
C TRP A 390 0.03 -42.73 39.97
N GLU A 391 0.30 -43.40 41.08
CA GLU A 391 0.97 -42.78 42.22
C GLU A 391 2.46 -43.06 42.07
N VAL A 392 3.27 -42.00 42.00
CA VAL A 392 4.69 -42.06 41.63
C VAL A 392 5.52 -41.43 42.75
N ASP A 393 6.42 -42.21 43.34
CA ASP A 393 7.40 -41.66 44.28
C ASP A 393 8.34 -40.70 43.54
N PHE A 394 8.40 -39.45 43.99
CA PHE A 394 9.09 -38.39 43.27
C PHE A 394 10.60 -38.60 43.31
N LEU A 395 11.19 -38.64 42.11
CA LEU A 395 12.62 -38.49 41.91
C LEU A 395 12.85 -37.37 40.88
N PRO A 396 13.78 -36.43 41.14
CA PRO A 396 14.24 -35.48 40.14
C PRO A 396 14.75 -36.19 38.89
N GLY A 397 14.49 -35.59 37.72
CA GLY A 397 14.93 -36.10 36.43
C GLY A 397 13.82 -36.03 35.39
N THR A 398 13.64 -37.09 34.60
CA THR A 398 12.68 -37.13 33.49
C THR A 398 11.55 -38.11 33.77
N ILE A 399 10.31 -37.63 33.72
CA ILE A 399 9.11 -38.47 33.59
C ILE A 399 8.69 -38.49 32.10
N LYS A 400 8.46 -39.68 31.56
CA LYS A 400 8.16 -39.93 30.14
C LYS A 400 6.93 -40.82 30.04
N VAL A 401 6.04 -40.52 29.09
CA VAL A 401 4.95 -41.43 28.71
C VAL A 401 5.03 -41.74 27.22
N ILE A 402 4.74 -43.00 26.89
CA ILE A 402 4.68 -43.51 25.51
C ILE A 402 3.28 -44.04 25.25
N GLY A 403 2.60 -43.49 24.26
CA GLY A 403 1.32 -43.97 23.74
C GLY A 403 1.51 -44.93 22.57
N ARG A 404 0.76 -46.04 22.54
CA ARG A 404 0.86 -47.05 21.49
C ARG A 404 -0.50 -47.46 20.93
N ASN A 405 -0.51 -47.74 19.62
CA ASN A 405 -1.64 -48.34 18.88
C ASN A 405 -1.12 -49.56 18.11
N GLY A 406 -1.80 -50.69 18.18
CA GLY A 406 -1.35 -51.97 17.61
C GLY A 406 0.03 -52.40 18.13
N GLY A 407 0.37 -52.02 19.38
CA GLY A 407 1.68 -52.24 19.99
C GLY A 407 2.84 -51.36 19.46
N LYS A 408 2.59 -50.43 18.54
CA LYS A 408 3.59 -49.48 18.01
C LYS A 408 3.54 -48.15 18.74
N GLU A 409 4.70 -47.59 19.06
CA GLU A 409 4.85 -46.21 19.52
C GLU A 409 4.31 -45.22 18.47
N VAL A 410 3.36 -44.38 18.88
CA VAL A 410 2.70 -43.38 18.02
C VAL A 410 2.66 -41.98 18.62
N ALA A 411 2.84 -41.85 19.94
CA ALA A 411 2.92 -40.56 20.62
C ALA A 411 3.84 -40.65 21.85
N VAL A 412 4.56 -39.57 22.16
CA VAL A 412 5.46 -39.47 23.33
C VAL A 412 5.33 -38.08 23.94
N HIS A 413 5.35 -38.02 25.27
CA HIS A 413 5.48 -36.76 26.01
C HIS A 413 6.43 -36.92 27.20
N GLU A 414 7.23 -35.90 27.48
CA GLU A 414 8.26 -35.89 28.51
C GLU A 414 8.20 -34.59 29.31
N GLN A 415 8.42 -34.68 30.63
CA GLN A 415 8.67 -33.53 31.50
C GLN A 415 9.95 -33.77 32.30
N ILE A 416 10.69 -32.69 32.55
CA ILE A 416 11.97 -32.72 33.24
C ILE A 416 11.88 -31.81 34.46
N THR A 417 12.47 -32.23 35.58
CA THR A 417 12.63 -31.41 36.78
C THR A 417 13.56 -30.22 36.49
N ALA A 418 13.07 -29.00 36.69
CA ALA A 418 13.88 -27.79 36.59
C ALA A 418 14.82 -27.66 37.80
N SER A 419 16.05 -27.23 37.55
CA SER A 419 16.93 -26.71 38.61
C SER A 419 16.67 -25.21 38.86
N GLU A 420 17.39 -24.60 39.80
CA GLU A 420 17.25 -23.17 40.13
C GLU A 420 17.27 -22.26 38.88
N PRO A 421 16.42 -21.22 38.82
CA PRO A 421 16.32 -20.35 37.66
C PRO A 421 17.59 -19.51 37.51
N THR A 422 18.10 -19.40 36.28
CA THR A 422 19.32 -18.63 35.97
C THR A 422 19.17 -17.68 34.80
N LYS A 423 18.16 -17.88 33.94
CA LYS A 423 18.00 -17.11 32.69
C LYS A 423 16.55 -16.91 32.31
N LEU A 424 16.31 -15.89 31.50
CA LEU A 424 15.08 -15.72 30.73
C LEU A 424 15.27 -16.36 29.34
N ILE A 425 14.22 -16.99 28.83
CA ILE A 425 14.09 -17.36 27.42
C ILE A 425 12.98 -16.49 26.84
N LEU A 426 13.22 -15.87 25.69
CA LEU A 426 12.24 -15.02 25.01
C LEU A 426 11.87 -15.66 23.66
N THR A 427 10.58 -15.90 23.45
CA THR A 427 10.03 -16.47 22.21
C THR A 427 9.03 -15.49 21.58
N THR A 428 8.85 -15.60 20.26
CA THR A 428 7.87 -14.82 19.48
C THR A 428 7.18 -15.75 18.50
N GLU A 429 5.89 -15.55 18.28
CA GLU A 429 5.08 -16.39 17.40
C GLU A 429 5.24 -16.04 15.93
N LYS A 430 5.39 -14.73 15.63
CA LYS A 430 5.68 -14.21 14.29
C LYS A 430 7.10 -13.62 14.26
N LYS A 431 7.79 -13.78 13.13
CA LYS A 431 9.08 -13.11 12.84
C LYS A 431 8.91 -11.82 12.03
N GLU A 432 7.80 -11.70 11.32
CA GLU A 432 7.37 -10.48 10.61
C GLU A 432 6.12 -9.92 11.32
N LEU A 433 5.98 -8.59 11.38
CA LEU A 433 4.83 -7.92 11.97
C LEU A 433 4.35 -6.79 11.06
N ILE A 434 3.12 -6.90 10.55
CA ILE A 434 2.54 -5.90 9.66
C ILE A 434 2.19 -4.65 10.47
N ASN A 435 2.49 -3.47 9.90
CA ASN A 435 2.01 -2.19 10.41
C ASN A 435 0.52 -1.98 10.09
N ASP A 436 -0.34 -2.63 10.84
CA ASP A 436 -1.81 -2.51 10.78
C ASP A 436 -2.38 -2.48 12.22
N TRP A 437 -3.59 -1.94 12.38
CA TRP A 437 -4.34 -2.01 13.65
C TRP A 437 -4.68 -3.47 14.00
N GLU A 438 -5.01 -4.28 13.00
CA GLU A 438 -5.45 -5.68 13.16
C GLU A 438 -4.34 -6.68 13.49
N GLU A 439 -3.07 -6.26 13.41
CA GLU A 439 -1.89 -7.12 13.49
C GLU A 439 -1.05 -6.85 14.74
N VAL A 440 -0.92 -7.89 15.57
CA VAL A 440 -0.10 -7.90 16.78
C VAL A 440 0.67 -9.22 16.89
N VAL A 441 1.71 -9.22 17.72
CA VAL A 441 2.48 -10.43 18.04
C VAL A 441 2.63 -10.60 19.54
N TYR A 442 2.51 -11.84 20.00
CA TYR A 442 2.78 -12.22 21.38
C TYR A 442 4.26 -12.59 21.52
N VAL A 443 4.91 -12.02 22.54
CA VAL A 443 6.30 -12.27 22.89
C VAL A 443 6.37 -12.73 24.34
N THR A 444 6.67 -14.02 24.53
CA THR A 444 6.61 -14.71 25.83
C THR A 444 7.99 -14.84 26.45
N ALA A 445 8.12 -14.39 27.71
CA ALA A 445 9.29 -14.53 28.54
C ALA A 445 9.09 -15.69 29.54
N THR A 446 9.90 -16.73 29.41
CA THR A 446 9.92 -17.90 30.28
C THR A 446 11.11 -17.83 31.22
N VAL A 447 10.88 -17.95 32.53
CA VAL A 447 11.94 -18.13 33.53
C VAL A 447 12.42 -19.57 33.49
N ALA A 448 13.71 -19.77 33.27
CA ALA A 448 14.29 -21.08 33.04
C ALA A 448 15.59 -21.32 33.82
N ASP A 449 15.86 -22.59 34.06
CA ASP A 449 17.13 -23.05 34.62
C ASP A 449 18.26 -22.97 33.57
N LYS A 450 19.50 -23.30 33.99
CA LYS A 450 20.67 -23.27 33.10
C LYS A 450 20.51 -24.10 31.83
N ASN A 451 19.77 -25.21 31.89
CA ASN A 451 19.52 -26.12 30.77
C ASN A 451 18.37 -25.63 29.86
N GLY A 452 17.60 -24.64 30.32
CA GLY A 452 16.43 -24.10 29.60
C GLY A 452 15.11 -24.74 30.00
N ILE A 453 15.05 -25.50 31.10
CA ILE A 453 13.80 -26.07 31.62
C ILE A 453 13.05 -24.97 32.38
N ARG A 454 11.76 -24.79 32.08
CA ARG A 454 10.89 -23.79 32.73
C ARG A 454 10.79 -24.03 34.24
N PHE A 455 11.04 -22.98 35.03
CA PHE A 455 10.90 -23.00 36.48
C PHE A 455 9.55 -22.39 36.89
N PRO A 456 8.59 -23.17 37.42
CA PRO A 456 7.19 -22.73 37.55
C PRO A 456 6.96 -21.70 38.68
N ASN A 457 7.69 -21.77 39.79
CA ASN A 457 7.46 -20.90 40.95
C ASN A 457 8.46 -19.75 41.00
N SER A 458 8.31 -18.80 40.09
CA SER A 458 9.12 -17.59 40.04
C SER A 458 8.29 -16.36 40.44
N ASN A 459 8.79 -15.57 41.39
CA ASN A 459 8.24 -14.27 41.77
C ASN A 459 9.00 -13.09 41.14
N HIS A 460 9.88 -13.35 40.18
CA HIS A 460 10.63 -12.30 39.48
C HIS A 460 9.69 -11.36 38.73
N GLN A 461 9.95 -10.06 38.81
CA GLN A 461 9.29 -9.07 37.96
C GLN A 461 10.10 -8.90 36.67
N VAL A 462 9.55 -9.37 35.55
CA VAL A 462 10.19 -9.23 34.24
C VAL A 462 9.81 -7.89 33.63
N LYS A 463 10.82 -7.15 33.19
CA LYS A 463 10.68 -5.92 32.42
C LYS A 463 10.99 -6.18 30.94
N PHE A 464 10.04 -5.85 30.09
CA PHE A 464 10.17 -5.77 28.64
C PHE A 464 10.70 -4.38 28.23
N SER A 465 11.46 -4.33 27.14
CA SER A 465 11.93 -3.07 26.55
C SER A 465 12.07 -3.25 25.04
N ILE A 466 11.53 -2.30 24.27
CA ILE A 466 11.57 -2.31 22.80
C ILE A 466 12.55 -1.25 22.31
N SER A 467 13.25 -1.57 21.24
CA SER A 467 13.98 -0.63 20.38
C SER A 467 13.63 -0.91 18.92
N GLY A 468 13.59 0.12 18.10
CA GLY A 468 13.05 0.03 16.73
C GLY A 468 11.55 0.37 16.65
N PRO A 469 10.90 0.09 15.51
CA PRO A 469 9.57 0.59 15.14
C PRO A 469 8.43 -0.25 15.72
N GLY A 470 8.42 -0.45 17.05
CA GLY A 470 7.38 -1.22 17.73
C GLY A 470 7.02 -0.66 19.10
N GLU A 471 5.84 -1.02 19.58
CA GLU A 471 5.31 -0.59 20.88
C GLU A 471 4.70 -1.76 21.67
N ILE A 472 4.83 -1.73 23.00
CA ILE A 472 4.16 -2.67 23.90
C ILE A 472 2.72 -2.19 24.06
N ILE A 473 1.75 -2.92 23.50
CA ILE A 473 0.34 -2.57 23.67
C ILE A 473 -0.23 -3.12 24.98
N SER A 474 0.29 -4.24 25.51
CA SER A 474 -0.05 -4.74 26.85
C SER A 474 0.93 -5.82 27.32
N VAL A 475 0.92 -6.12 28.62
CA VAL A 475 1.69 -7.20 29.27
C VAL A 475 0.77 -7.98 30.19
N ASP A 476 0.85 -9.32 30.16
CA ASP A 476 0.09 -10.18 31.09
C ASP A 476 0.79 -11.50 31.45
N ASN A 477 0.34 -12.11 32.54
CA ASN A 477 0.86 -13.34 33.13
C ASN A 477 -0.23 -14.40 33.40
N SER A 478 -1.44 -14.23 32.88
CA SER A 478 -2.60 -15.11 33.11
C SER A 478 -3.06 -15.30 34.57
N ASN A 479 -2.38 -14.72 35.56
CA ASN A 479 -2.74 -14.88 36.97
C ASN A 479 -4.11 -14.24 37.24
N THR A 480 -5.09 -15.08 37.59
CA THR A 480 -6.46 -14.65 37.88
C THR A 480 -6.61 -13.80 39.14
N HIS A 481 -5.56 -13.73 39.97
CA HIS A 481 -5.50 -12.92 41.19
C HIS A 481 -4.49 -11.74 41.07
N SER A 482 -3.87 -11.51 39.90
CA SER A 482 -3.00 -10.34 39.71
C SER A 482 -3.82 -9.09 39.39
N HIS A 483 -3.63 -8.05 40.19
CA HIS A 483 -4.14 -6.69 39.95
C HIS A 483 -3.11 -5.78 39.25
N GLU A 484 -2.00 -6.34 38.74
CA GLU A 484 -1.01 -5.58 37.98
C GLU A 484 -1.59 -5.13 36.64
N ARG A 485 -1.37 -3.84 36.31
CA ARG A 485 -1.91 -3.21 35.10
C ARG A 485 -1.50 -3.96 33.83
N TYR A 486 -2.41 -4.05 32.86
CA TYR A 486 -2.09 -4.56 31.51
C TYR A 486 -1.26 -3.56 30.69
N LYS A 487 -1.51 -2.25 30.83
CA LYS A 487 -0.72 -1.19 30.19
C LYS A 487 0.50 -0.88 31.06
N THR A 488 1.61 -1.57 30.83
CA THR A 488 2.86 -1.53 31.61
C THR A 488 4.05 -2.00 30.75
N ASP A 489 5.28 -1.74 31.17
CA ASP A 489 6.51 -2.32 30.61
C ASP A 489 7.00 -3.56 31.37
N ARG A 490 6.36 -3.90 32.49
CA ARG A 490 6.77 -5.00 33.38
C ARG A 490 5.59 -5.64 34.11
N LYS A 491 5.70 -6.93 34.42
CA LYS A 491 4.75 -7.66 35.27
C LYS A 491 5.47 -8.82 35.99
N THR A 492 4.95 -9.21 37.14
CA THR A 492 5.42 -10.38 37.90
C THR A 492 5.12 -11.68 37.14
N VAL A 493 6.06 -12.63 37.16
CA VAL A 493 5.91 -13.94 36.52
C VAL A 493 4.85 -14.79 37.23
N PHE A 494 4.18 -15.69 36.50
CA PHE A 494 3.24 -16.68 37.05
C PHE A 494 3.39 -18.01 36.29
N GLU A 495 3.41 -19.15 37.01
CA GLU A 495 3.70 -20.49 36.46
C GLU A 495 4.96 -20.55 35.56
N GLY A 496 5.92 -19.65 35.80
CA GLY A 496 7.19 -19.53 35.07
C GLY A 496 7.15 -18.63 33.84
N GLU A 497 6.00 -18.04 33.48
CA GLU A 497 5.83 -17.23 32.26
C GLU A 497 5.20 -15.84 32.51
N VAL A 498 5.44 -14.95 31.53
CA VAL A 498 4.80 -13.63 31.37
C VAL A 498 5.02 -13.20 29.92
N LEU A 499 4.06 -12.50 29.30
CA LEU A 499 4.17 -12.09 27.91
C LEU A 499 3.86 -10.60 27.69
N ALA A 500 4.36 -10.08 26.59
CA ALA A 500 3.99 -8.78 26.04
C ALA A 500 3.30 -8.97 24.68
N ILE A 501 2.23 -8.19 24.44
CA ILE A 501 1.60 -8.06 23.14
C ILE A 501 2.16 -6.78 22.49
N ILE A 502 2.63 -6.91 21.25
CA ILE A 502 3.42 -5.89 20.56
C ILE A 502 2.80 -5.57 19.21
N ARG A 503 2.84 -4.29 18.82
CA ARG A 503 2.40 -3.80 17.50
C ARG A 503 3.55 -3.06 16.81
N ALA A 504 3.59 -3.11 15.48
CA ALA A 504 4.49 -2.27 14.68
C ALA A 504 3.98 -0.82 14.63
N THR A 505 4.91 0.14 14.57
CA THR A 505 4.59 1.59 14.49
C THR A 505 5.09 2.24 13.19
N ALA A 506 5.82 1.49 12.37
CA ALA A 506 6.20 1.84 11.01
C ALA A 506 6.16 0.59 10.13
N SER A 507 6.05 0.77 8.82
CA SER A 507 5.86 -0.31 7.82
C SER A 507 7.12 -1.12 7.51
N SER A 508 8.13 -1.05 8.38
CA SER A 508 9.50 -1.49 8.09
C SER A 508 10.44 -1.29 9.27
N GLY A 509 11.51 -2.08 9.31
CA GLY A 509 12.60 -1.98 10.27
C GLY A 509 12.53 -3.02 11.39
N ILE A 510 13.65 -3.21 12.10
CA ILE A 510 13.78 -4.30 13.07
C ILE A 510 13.28 -3.85 14.44
N ILE A 511 12.20 -4.46 14.91
CA ILE A 511 11.71 -4.37 16.29
C ILE A 511 12.53 -5.35 17.13
N LYS A 512 13.45 -4.82 17.95
CA LYS A 512 14.17 -5.61 18.94
C LYS A 512 13.47 -5.52 20.29
N VAL A 513 12.94 -6.66 20.75
CA VAL A 513 12.33 -6.81 22.07
C VAL A 513 13.35 -7.45 23.01
N THR A 514 13.56 -6.87 24.18
CA THR A 514 14.50 -7.36 25.20
C THR A 514 13.77 -7.55 26.52
N VAL A 515 14.09 -8.60 27.27
CA VAL A 515 13.56 -8.87 28.61
C VAL A 515 14.67 -8.99 29.64
N SER A 516 14.40 -8.50 30.85
CA SER A 516 15.33 -8.47 31.97
C SER A 516 14.58 -8.68 33.30
N ALA A 517 15.24 -9.30 34.27
CA ALA A 517 14.79 -9.44 35.64
C ALA A 517 16.02 -9.56 36.55
N ASP A 518 15.91 -9.10 37.80
CA ASP A 518 17.02 -9.11 38.76
C ASP A 518 17.52 -10.55 38.99
N GLY A 519 18.84 -10.77 38.88
CA GLY A 519 19.46 -12.08 39.12
C GLY A 519 19.38 -13.08 37.95
N LEU A 520 18.68 -12.77 36.86
CA LEU A 520 18.55 -13.65 35.69
C LEU A 520 19.26 -13.10 34.45
N GLU A 521 19.86 -13.98 33.65
CA GLU A 521 20.38 -13.63 32.32
C GLU A 521 19.25 -13.11 31.41
N SER A 522 19.48 -11.97 30.77
CA SER A 522 18.51 -11.28 29.90
C SER A 522 18.47 -11.89 28.49
N ALA A 523 17.32 -11.80 27.83
CA ALA A 523 17.12 -12.34 26.47
C ALA A 523 16.52 -11.30 25.52
N SER A 524 16.70 -11.49 24.20
CA SER A 524 16.09 -10.62 23.19
C SER A 524 15.70 -11.37 21.92
N VAL A 525 14.61 -10.94 21.28
CA VAL A 525 14.16 -11.39 19.95
C VAL A 525 14.15 -10.21 18.98
N LEU A 526 14.26 -10.52 17.69
CA LEU A 526 14.12 -9.58 16.58
C LEU A 526 12.86 -9.95 15.79
N ILE A 527 12.08 -8.93 15.44
CA ILE A 527 10.85 -9.04 14.66
C ILE A 527 10.92 -7.97 13.56
N ASP A 528 10.78 -8.35 12.31
CA ASP A 528 10.83 -7.44 11.17
C ASP A 528 9.45 -6.77 11.00
N ALA A 529 9.37 -5.47 11.22
CA ALA A 529 8.18 -4.72 10.82
C ALA A 529 8.08 -4.71 9.28
N VAL A 530 6.87 -4.85 8.74
CA VAL A 530 6.63 -4.92 7.29
C VAL A 530 5.37 -4.15 6.87
N ALA A 531 5.34 -3.72 5.61
CA ALA A 531 4.19 -3.06 5.03
C ALA A 531 3.08 -4.07 4.74
N LYS A 532 1.82 -3.64 4.86
CA LYS A 532 0.66 -4.43 4.41
C LYS A 532 0.72 -4.58 2.88
N LYS A 533 1.21 -5.72 2.41
CA LYS A 533 1.21 -6.06 0.99
C LYS A 533 -0.23 -6.13 0.48
N SER A 534 -0.56 -5.35 -0.53
CA SER A 534 -1.78 -5.54 -1.32
C SER A 534 -1.53 -6.69 -2.30
N ALA A 535 -2.30 -7.77 -2.14
CA ALA A 535 -2.07 -9.06 -2.80
C ALA A 535 -2.15 -9.04 -4.34
N ASP A 536 -2.73 -7.98 -4.93
CA ASP A 536 -2.85 -7.83 -6.38
C ASP A 536 -1.63 -7.14 -7.03
N PHE A 537 -0.87 -6.28 -6.33
CA PHE A 537 0.21 -5.52 -6.98
C PHE A 537 1.47 -6.33 -7.26
N ASP A 538 1.79 -7.32 -6.44
CA ASP A 538 2.96 -8.18 -6.65
C ASP A 538 2.80 -9.13 -7.85
N GLN A 539 1.58 -9.24 -8.40
CA GLN A 539 1.27 -10.02 -9.60
C GLN A 539 1.42 -9.22 -10.91
N LEU A 540 1.58 -7.88 -10.84
CA LEU A 540 1.70 -7.03 -12.03
C LEU A 540 3.12 -7.07 -12.63
N PRO A 541 3.28 -7.11 -13.97
CA PRO A 541 4.58 -7.05 -14.63
C PRO A 541 5.38 -5.80 -14.26
N ARG A 542 6.68 -5.96 -14.02
CA ARG A 542 7.58 -4.86 -13.62
C ARG A 542 8.36 -4.32 -14.83
N THR A 543 8.19 -3.03 -15.17
CA THR A 543 8.99 -2.38 -16.22
C THR A 543 9.26 -0.89 -15.96
N ASN A 544 10.55 -0.53 -15.95
CA ASN A 544 11.00 0.87 -15.87
C ASN A 544 10.97 1.61 -17.22
N ARG A 545 10.60 0.93 -18.31
CA ARG A 545 10.35 1.56 -19.62
C ARG A 545 8.87 1.89 -19.79
N LEU A 546 8.55 2.80 -20.70
CA LEU A 546 7.17 3.05 -21.11
C LEU A 546 6.52 1.76 -21.65
N PRO A 547 5.23 1.48 -21.35
CA PRO A 547 4.50 0.38 -21.95
C PRO A 547 4.52 0.49 -23.49
N ASP A 548 4.81 -0.61 -24.19
CA ASP A 548 4.87 -0.60 -25.65
C ASP A 548 3.44 -0.50 -26.25
N PRO A 549 3.16 0.45 -27.16
CA PRO A 549 1.88 0.48 -27.88
C PRO A 549 1.59 -0.79 -28.68
N PHE A 550 2.60 -1.59 -29.02
CA PHE A 550 2.47 -2.82 -29.81
C PHE A 550 2.62 -4.13 -29.00
N LEU A 551 2.48 -4.08 -27.68
CA LEU A 551 2.30 -5.27 -26.83
C LEU A 551 0.97 -5.19 -26.09
N PHE A 552 0.20 -6.28 -26.07
CA PHE A 552 -0.96 -6.48 -25.19
C PHE A 552 -0.50 -6.59 -23.72
N PHE A 553 -1.42 -6.47 -22.75
CA PHE A 553 -1.07 -6.54 -21.32
C PHE A 553 -0.53 -7.91 -20.88
N ASP A 554 -0.93 -8.99 -21.57
CA ASP A 554 -0.40 -10.34 -21.39
C ASP A 554 0.99 -10.55 -22.00
N GLY A 555 1.56 -9.53 -22.66
CA GLY A 555 2.85 -9.57 -23.34
C GLY A 555 2.82 -10.05 -24.80
N ASN A 556 1.66 -10.42 -25.34
CA ASN A 556 1.53 -10.82 -26.74
C ASN A 556 1.75 -9.64 -27.70
N PRO A 557 2.34 -9.85 -28.88
CA PRO A 557 2.54 -8.79 -29.86
C PRO A 557 1.23 -8.38 -30.55
N VAL A 558 1.04 -7.08 -30.72
CA VAL A 558 -0.03 -6.48 -31.52
C VAL A 558 0.41 -6.46 -32.98
N ALA A 559 -0.49 -6.84 -33.90
CA ALA A 559 -0.21 -6.70 -35.33
C ALA A 559 0.02 -5.22 -35.69
N MET A 560 1.12 -4.92 -36.39
CA MET A 560 1.47 -3.57 -36.87
C MET A 560 0.61 -3.18 -38.08
N THR A 561 -0.71 -3.11 -37.88
CA THR A 561 -1.73 -2.76 -38.88
C THR A 561 -2.82 -1.89 -38.24
N PRO A 562 -3.62 -1.14 -39.04
CA PRO A 562 -4.76 -0.38 -38.52
C PRO A 562 -5.78 -1.25 -37.76
N GLU A 563 -5.95 -2.52 -38.18
CA GLU A 563 -6.84 -3.49 -37.53
C GLU A 563 -6.28 -3.94 -36.18
N GLY A 564 -4.98 -4.24 -36.09
CA GLY A 564 -4.33 -4.56 -34.81
C GLY A 564 -4.41 -3.41 -33.81
N TRP A 565 -4.20 -2.17 -34.30
CA TRP A 565 -4.34 -0.97 -33.49
C TRP A 565 -5.75 -0.80 -32.90
N LYS A 566 -6.82 -1.02 -33.68
CA LYS A 566 -8.21 -0.93 -33.16
C LYS A 566 -8.47 -1.86 -31.97
N VAL A 567 -7.92 -3.08 -32.01
CA VAL A 567 -8.05 -4.06 -30.92
C VAL A 567 -7.28 -3.56 -29.69
N ARG A 568 -6.00 -3.21 -29.86
CA ARG A 568 -5.15 -2.74 -28.75
C ARG A 568 -5.66 -1.44 -28.12
N ARG A 569 -6.16 -0.50 -28.93
CA ARG A 569 -6.83 0.73 -28.46
C ARG A 569 -7.96 0.45 -27.45
N THR A 570 -8.72 -0.62 -27.66
CA THR A 570 -9.82 -1.01 -26.77
C THR A 570 -9.31 -1.46 -25.41
N GLU A 571 -8.30 -2.33 -25.38
CA GLU A 571 -7.65 -2.79 -24.16
C GLU A 571 -6.98 -1.64 -23.40
N ILE A 572 -6.28 -0.72 -24.09
CA ILE A 572 -5.64 0.44 -23.46
C ILE A 572 -6.68 1.29 -22.70
N VAL A 573 -7.87 1.54 -23.29
CA VAL A 573 -8.95 2.27 -22.60
C VAL A 573 -9.40 1.52 -21.34
N GLN A 574 -9.63 0.20 -21.42
CA GLN A 574 -10.04 -0.62 -20.27
C GLN A 574 -8.99 -0.62 -19.15
N LEU A 575 -7.69 -0.62 -19.48
CA LEU A 575 -6.61 -0.50 -18.51
C LEU A 575 -6.58 0.90 -17.85
N PHE A 576 -6.84 1.97 -18.61
CA PHE A 576 -7.00 3.31 -18.02
C PHE A 576 -8.22 3.38 -17.09
N GLU A 577 -9.38 2.83 -17.49
CA GLU A 577 -10.57 2.74 -16.62
C GLU A 577 -10.25 2.01 -15.32
N LYS A 578 -9.67 0.81 -15.40
CA LYS A 578 -9.38 -0.04 -14.24
C LYS A 578 -8.38 0.55 -13.25
N TYR A 579 -7.34 1.26 -13.73
CA TYR A 579 -6.20 1.65 -12.88
C TYR A 579 -6.05 3.16 -12.65
N VAL A 580 -6.70 4.03 -13.43
CA VAL A 580 -6.42 5.49 -13.42
C VAL A 580 -7.69 6.35 -13.42
N THR A 581 -8.56 6.17 -14.42
CA THR A 581 -9.68 7.10 -14.70
C THR A 581 -10.98 6.71 -14.01
N GLY A 582 -11.15 5.44 -13.64
CA GLY A 582 -12.46 4.87 -13.28
C GLY A 582 -13.30 4.58 -14.51
N THR A 583 -14.33 3.77 -14.32
CA THR A 583 -15.23 3.25 -15.34
C THR A 583 -16.17 4.33 -15.86
N PHE A 584 -16.29 4.50 -17.18
CA PHE A 584 -17.15 5.52 -17.76
C PHE A 584 -18.61 5.06 -17.92
N PRO A 585 -19.60 5.88 -17.58
CA PRO A 585 -21.00 5.58 -17.88
C PRO A 585 -21.27 5.59 -19.38
N PRO A 586 -22.10 4.68 -19.91
CA PRO A 586 -22.59 4.71 -21.29
C PRO A 586 -23.07 6.11 -21.70
N LYS A 587 -22.74 6.55 -22.90
CA LYS A 587 -23.05 7.92 -23.32
C LYS A 587 -24.58 8.12 -23.51
N PRO A 588 -25.21 9.11 -22.84
CA PRO A 588 -26.64 9.37 -23.01
C PRO A 588 -26.91 10.24 -24.24
N SER A 589 -28.11 10.14 -24.79
CA SER A 589 -28.63 11.12 -25.76
C SER A 589 -28.88 12.48 -25.09
N ILE A 590 -28.77 13.55 -25.88
CA ILE A 590 -29.34 14.87 -25.54
C ILE A 590 -30.87 14.72 -25.42
N GLY A 591 -31.45 15.21 -24.32
CA GLY A 591 -32.90 15.15 -24.10
C GLY A 591 -33.61 16.50 -24.21
N LYS A 592 -32.97 17.61 -23.85
CA LYS A 592 -33.48 18.97 -24.12
C LYS A 592 -32.36 19.97 -24.32
N ILE A 593 -32.59 20.93 -25.21
CA ILE A 593 -31.69 22.06 -25.46
C ILE A 593 -32.43 23.35 -25.07
N GLU A 594 -31.87 24.12 -24.14
CA GLU A 594 -32.46 25.36 -23.64
C GLU A 594 -31.56 26.55 -24.01
N LEU A 595 -32.11 27.51 -24.76
CA LEU A 595 -31.48 28.80 -24.99
C LEU A 595 -31.64 29.66 -23.73
N ILE A 596 -30.53 30.09 -23.14
CA ILE A 596 -30.52 31.03 -22.01
C ILE A 596 -30.61 32.45 -22.56
N ASP A 597 -29.72 32.81 -23.48
CA ASP A 597 -29.73 34.07 -24.22
C ASP A 597 -28.99 33.94 -25.56
N GLU A 598 -29.30 34.85 -26.49
CA GLU A 598 -28.52 35.08 -27.72
C GLU A 598 -28.28 36.57 -27.87
N THR A 599 -27.00 36.96 -28.05
CA THR A 599 -26.59 38.36 -28.24
C THR A 599 -25.83 38.51 -29.56
N LYS A 600 -26.30 39.39 -30.45
CA LYS A 600 -25.64 39.69 -31.72
C LYS A 600 -24.65 40.85 -31.53
N GLY A 601 -23.36 40.56 -31.71
CA GLY A 601 -22.27 41.53 -31.74
C GLY A 601 -21.91 41.96 -33.16
N ILE A 602 -20.94 42.87 -33.27
CA ILE A 602 -20.38 43.28 -34.55
C ILE A 602 -19.50 42.15 -35.10
N GLY A 603 -19.99 41.44 -36.12
CA GLY A 603 -19.26 40.35 -36.78
C GLY A 603 -19.35 38.97 -36.10
N TYR A 604 -20.09 38.82 -35.00
CA TYR A 604 -20.31 37.52 -34.33
C TYR A 604 -21.64 37.47 -33.56
N THR A 605 -22.07 36.27 -33.18
CA THR A 605 -23.23 36.00 -32.32
C THR A 605 -22.76 35.16 -31.13
N ILE A 606 -23.07 35.62 -29.90
CA ILE A 606 -22.90 34.83 -28.67
C ILE A 606 -24.22 34.11 -28.40
N ARG A 607 -24.15 32.82 -28.10
CA ARG A 607 -25.31 32.00 -27.72
C ARG A 607 -24.99 31.24 -26.43
N ASN A 608 -25.71 31.54 -25.35
CA ASN A 608 -25.56 30.88 -24.06
C ASN A 608 -26.68 29.86 -23.89
N MET A 609 -26.35 28.63 -23.51
CA MET A 609 -27.27 27.50 -23.56
C MET A 609 -27.07 26.55 -22.40
N ARG A 610 -28.14 25.85 -22.02
CA ARG A 610 -28.11 24.70 -21.12
C ARG A 610 -28.57 23.48 -21.91
N VAL A 611 -27.70 22.48 -22.03
CA VAL A 611 -28.05 21.19 -22.63
C VAL A 611 -28.37 20.23 -21.50
N LEU A 612 -29.58 19.69 -21.50
CA LEU A 612 -30.05 18.68 -20.57
C LEU A 612 -29.96 17.29 -21.21
N PHE A 613 -29.48 16.32 -20.44
CA PHE A 613 -29.16 14.98 -20.92
C PHE A 613 -29.33 13.93 -19.80
N GLY A 614 -29.21 12.66 -20.18
CA GLY A 614 -29.28 11.55 -19.24
C GLY A 614 -30.69 11.27 -18.71
N PRO A 615 -30.82 10.38 -17.71
CA PRO A 615 -32.12 9.97 -17.18
C PRO A 615 -32.94 11.18 -16.72
N GLN A 616 -34.16 11.31 -17.26
CA GLN A 616 -35.11 12.36 -16.89
C GLN A 616 -34.57 13.80 -17.05
N ASN A 617 -33.60 14.05 -17.94
CA ASN A 617 -32.96 15.37 -18.12
C ASN A 617 -32.26 15.91 -16.86
N LYS A 618 -31.84 15.04 -15.93
CA LYS A 618 -31.16 15.43 -14.68
C LYS A 618 -29.71 15.87 -14.87
N GLY A 619 -29.03 15.37 -15.90
CA GLY A 619 -27.72 15.90 -16.29
C GLY A 619 -27.90 17.23 -17.01
N SER A 620 -27.06 18.21 -16.70
CA SER A 620 -27.05 19.49 -17.39
C SER A 620 -25.64 19.98 -17.63
N VAL A 621 -25.38 20.61 -18.78
CA VAL A 621 -24.13 21.33 -19.06
C VAL A 621 -24.43 22.70 -19.65
N ARG A 622 -23.80 23.73 -19.10
CA ARG A 622 -23.77 25.08 -19.67
C ARG A 622 -22.75 25.14 -20.81
N ILE A 623 -23.19 25.64 -21.96
CA ILE A 623 -22.39 25.82 -23.16
C ILE A 623 -22.53 27.28 -23.63
N ARG A 624 -21.41 27.92 -23.95
CA ARG A 624 -21.32 29.23 -24.60
C ARG A 624 -20.71 29.02 -25.98
N LEU A 625 -21.47 29.33 -27.03
CA LEU A 625 -20.94 29.44 -28.39
C LEU A 625 -20.68 30.91 -28.72
N VAL A 626 -19.55 31.18 -29.37
CA VAL A 626 -19.32 32.43 -30.11
C VAL A 626 -19.12 32.05 -31.58
N ILE A 627 -20.02 32.54 -32.43
CA ILE A 627 -20.18 32.12 -33.83
C ILE A 627 -19.90 33.32 -34.75
N PRO A 628 -19.00 33.24 -35.76
CA PRO A 628 -18.80 34.32 -36.73
C PRO A 628 -20.07 34.64 -37.53
N ASN A 629 -20.36 35.94 -37.73
CA ASN A 629 -21.45 36.39 -38.61
C ASN A 629 -20.92 36.58 -40.04
N ARG A 630 -21.21 35.64 -40.95
CA ARG A 630 -20.99 35.79 -42.40
C ARG A 630 -22.23 35.40 -43.21
N MET A 631 -22.36 35.95 -44.41
CA MET A 631 -23.66 36.06 -45.09
C MET A 631 -24.10 34.81 -45.89
N ASN A 632 -23.21 33.85 -46.17
CA ASN A 632 -23.45 32.82 -47.21
C ASN A 632 -23.48 31.35 -46.71
N GLY A 633 -23.99 31.09 -45.50
CA GLY A 633 -24.22 29.70 -45.04
C GLY A 633 -22.95 28.84 -44.85
N GLU A 634 -21.79 29.49 -44.71
CA GLU A 634 -20.51 28.83 -44.44
C GLU A 634 -20.55 28.02 -43.15
N LYS A 635 -19.84 26.88 -43.14
CA LYS A 635 -19.57 26.11 -41.93
C LYS A 635 -18.19 26.44 -41.39
N PHE A 636 -18.07 26.50 -40.07
CA PHE A 636 -16.84 26.88 -39.40
C PHE A 636 -16.28 25.72 -38.57
N PRO A 637 -14.96 25.52 -38.55
CA PRO A 637 -14.31 24.64 -37.58
C PRO A 637 -14.56 25.15 -36.15
N VAL A 638 -14.50 24.25 -35.18
CA VAL A 638 -14.79 24.54 -33.76
C VAL A 638 -13.56 24.28 -32.91
N LEU A 639 -13.29 25.14 -31.92
CA LEU A 639 -12.43 24.80 -30.79
C LEU A 639 -13.24 24.75 -29.49
N ILE A 640 -13.29 23.56 -28.88
CA ILE A 640 -13.91 23.33 -27.57
C ILE A 640 -12.93 23.74 -26.47
N CYS A 641 -13.42 24.41 -25.43
CA CYS A 641 -12.66 24.76 -24.23
C CYS A 641 -13.49 24.44 -22.97
N PRO A 642 -12.89 23.90 -21.88
CA PRO A 642 -13.57 23.66 -20.61
C PRO A 642 -13.80 24.94 -19.78
N ASN A 643 -13.75 26.11 -20.41
CA ASN A 643 -14.12 27.41 -19.84
C ASN A 643 -15.09 28.11 -20.81
N LEU A 644 -16.16 28.72 -20.30
CA LEU A 644 -17.22 29.32 -21.14
C LEU A 644 -16.69 30.38 -22.13
N ASP A 645 -15.71 31.20 -21.73
CA ASP A 645 -15.21 32.28 -22.59
C ASP A 645 -14.25 31.81 -23.69
N GLY A 646 -13.64 30.63 -23.54
CA GLY A 646 -12.74 30.01 -24.50
C GLY A 646 -11.64 30.94 -25.03
N TRP A 647 -11.37 30.86 -26.34
CA TRP A 647 -10.44 31.73 -27.07
C TRP A 647 -11.18 32.62 -28.09
N ALA A 648 -12.40 33.06 -27.76
CA ALA A 648 -13.30 33.70 -28.72
C ALA A 648 -12.68 34.90 -29.46
N SER A 649 -11.88 35.73 -28.79
CA SER A 649 -11.22 36.90 -29.39
C SER A 649 -10.25 36.54 -30.53
N SER A 650 -9.53 35.42 -30.42
CA SER A 650 -8.57 34.95 -31.42
C SER A 650 -9.26 34.11 -32.51
N LEU A 651 -10.13 33.18 -32.11
CA LEU A 651 -10.84 32.25 -32.99
C LEU A 651 -11.76 32.95 -34.01
N ILE A 652 -12.53 33.96 -33.58
CA ILE A 652 -13.50 34.62 -34.45
C ILE A 652 -12.81 35.35 -35.62
N ARG A 653 -11.63 35.96 -35.40
CA ARG A 653 -10.83 36.60 -36.45
C ARG A 653 -10.37 35.61 -37.53
N ARG A 654 -10.05 34.39 -37.10
CA ARG A 654 -9.60 33.26 -37.94
C ARG A 654 -10.76 32.48 -38.58
N GLY A 655 -12.01 32.80 -38.25
CA GLY A 655 -13.20 32.11 -38.78
C GLY A 655 -13.45 30.74 -38.14
N TYR A 656 -13.22 30.63 -36.83
CA TYR A 656 -13.57 29.47 -36.00
C TYR A 656 -14.75 29.80 -35.08
N ILE A 657 -15.54 28.79 -34.70
CA ILE A 657 -16.48 28.87 -33.58
C ILE A 657 -15.71 28.58 -32.28
N SER A 658 -15.89 29.43 -31.27
CA SER A 658 -15.44 29.16 -29.89
C SER A 658 -16.55 28.47 -29.13
N ALA A 659 -16.31 27.27 -28.60
CA ALA A 659 -17.29 26.49 -27.85
C ALA A 659 -16.80 26.25 -26.41
N GLY A 660 -17.18 27.12 -25.50
CA GLY A 660 -16.87 26.98 -24.07
C GLY A 660 -17.92 26.14 -23.33
N TYR A 661 -17.51 25.28 -22.40
CA TYR A 661 -18.42 24.60 -21.47
C TYR A 661 -17.96 24.71 -20.01
N ALA A 662 -18.87 24.46 -19.06
CA ALA A 662 -18.58 24.48 -17.62
C ALA A 662 -18.01 23.13 -17.15
N GLY A 663 -16.69 22.95 -17.26
CA GLY A 663 -15.97 21.74 -16.86
C GLY A 663 -14.62 22.01 -16.21
N ASN A 664 -14.50 23.05 -15.38
CA ASN A 664 -13.25 23.44 -14.69
C ASN A 664 -13.50 23.90 -13.24
N ASP A 665 -12.45 24.14 -12.46
CA ASP A 665 -12.56 24.45 -11.02
C ASP A 665 -13.32 25.76 -10.69
N ARG A 666 -13.48 26.68 -11.65
CA ARG A 666 -14.31 27.89 -11.46
C ARG A 666 -15.79 27.60 -11.69
N MET A 667 -16.11 26.68 -12.60
CA MET A 667 -17.47 26.27 -12.97
C MET A 667 -17.46 24.84 -13.49
N ASP A 668 -17.95 23.91 -12.67
CA ASP A 668 -17.98 22.48 -12.98
C ASP A 668 -19.41 21.95 -12.92
N ASP A 669 -20.02 21.73 -14.09
CA ASP A 669 -21.33 21.08 -14.15
C ASP A 669 -21.22 19.54 -14.03
N SER A 670 -20.00 18.97 -14.14
CA SER A 670 -19.76 17.53 -14.10
C SER A 670 -19.84 16.92 -12.69
N GLU A 671 -19.74 17.73 -11.63
CA GLU A 671 -19.89 17.24 -10.25
C GLU A 671 -21.27 16.63 -10.00
N THR A 672 -22.31 17.14 -10.66
CA THR A 672 -23.66 16.58 -10.60
C THR A 672 -23.73 15.12 -11.09
N LEU A 673 -22.79 14.70 -11.94
CA LEU A 673 -22.78 13.37 -12.54
C LEU A 673 -22.56 12.25 -11.51
N LYS A 674 -21.88 12.51 -10.38
CA LYS A 674 -21.75 11.55 -9.27
C LYS A 674 -23.13 11.06 -8.79
N ALA A 675 -24.06 12.00 -8.59
CA ALA A 675 -25.42 11.69 -8.14
C ALA A 675 -26.34 11.14 -9.26
N ILE A 676 -25.89 11.18 -10.52
CA ILE A 676 -26.64 10.70 -11.68
C ILE A 676 -26.16 9.30 -12.11
N TYR A 677 -24.91 8.93 -11.82
CA TYR A 677 -24.21 7.69 -12.22
C TYR A 677 -23.31 7.15 -11.07
N PRO A 678 -23.84 6.42 -10.05
CA PRO A 678 -23.24 6.47 -8.70
C PRO A 678 -22.00 5.67 -8.26
N ASP A 679 -21.66 4.43 -8.60
CA ASP A 679 -22.14 3.41 -9.55
C ASP A 679 -21.53 3.59 -10.96
N TYR A 680 -20.82 4.69 -11.15
CA TYR A 680 -19.62 4.72 -11.96
C TYR A 680 -18.56 5.45 -11.15
N ASP A 681 -17.37 4.86 -11.04
CA ASP A 681 -16.27 5.35 -10.22
C ASP A 681 -15.37 6.36 -10.95
N PHE A 682 -15.73 6.76 -12.18
CA PHE A 682 -15.03 7.78 -12.95
C PHE A 682 -14.67 9.05 -12.16
N ALA A 683 -13.37 9.33 -12.11
CA ALA A 683 -12.77 10.43 -11.34
C ALA A 683 -13.07 11.82 -11.93
N THR A 684 -12.66 12.90 -11.24
CA THR A 684 -13.07 14.27 -11.58
C THR A 684 -12.63 14.72 -12.96
N LEU A 685 -11.39 14.40 -13.36
CA LEU A 685 -10.92 14.72 -14.71
C LEU A 685 -11.66 13.87 -15.76
N SER A 686 -11.94 12.60 -15.45
CA SER A 686 -12.74 11.69 -16.26
C SER A 686 -14.16 12.23 -16.48
N ARG A 687 -14.86 12.70 -15.44
CA ARG A 687 -16.22 13.27 -15.54
C ARG A 687 -16.25 14.51 -16.44
N ARG A 688 -15.27 15.41 -16.31
CA ARG A 688 -15.13 16.61 -17.15
C ARG A 688 -14.83 16.27 -18.61
N ALA A 689 -14.01 15.24 -18.85
CA ALA A 689 -13.69 14.73 -20.18
C ALA A 689 -14.88 14.04 -20.86
N TRP A 690 -15.62 13.24 -20.09
CA TRP A 690 -16.85 12.60 -20.52
C TRP A 690 -17.94 13.64 -20.87
N LEU A 691 -18.03 14.73 -20.10
CA LEU A 691 -18.98 15.82 -20.36
C LEU A 691 -18.72 16.52 -21.70
N ALA A 692 -17.48 16.57 -22.18
CA ALA A 692 -17.15 17.12 -23.50
C ALA A 692 -17.85 16.37 -24.65
N GLN A 693 -18.15 15.07 -24.50
CA GLN A 693 -18.86 14.28 -25.51
C GLN A 693 -20.29 14.80 -25.76
N ILE A 694 -20.94 15.32 -24.71
CA ILE A 694 -22.25 15.97 -24.79
C ILE A 694 -22.16 17.33 -25.50
N VAL A 695 -21.05 18.05 -25.32
CA VAL A 695 -20.77 19.29 -26.07
C VAL A 695 -20.61 18.98 -27.56
N VAL A 696 -19.90 17.90 -27.92
CA VAL A 696 -19.77 17.45 -29.31
C VAL A 696 -21.14 17.04 -29.90
N ASP A 697 -21.98 16.30 -29.15
CA ASP A 697 -23.35 15.98 -29.58
C ASP A 697 -24.18 17.23 -29.87
N TYR A 698 -24.06 18.25 -29.03
CA TYR A 698 -24.76 19.50 -29.23
C TYR A 698 -24.24 20.23 -30.47
N LEU A 699 -22.92 20.29 -30.67
CA LEU A 699 -22.30 20.89 -31.86
C LEU A 699 -22.75 20.21 -33.15
N GLU A 700 -22.99 18.89 -33.16
CA GLU A 700 -23.56 18.21 -34.32
C GLU A 700 -25.00 18.65 -34.68
N THR A 701 -25.72 19.30 -33.77
CA THR A 701 -27.05 19.89 -34.06
C THR A 701 -26.97 21.31 -34.65
N VAL A 702 -25.80 21.97 -34.58
CA VAL A 702 -25.63 23.38 -34.98
C VAL A 702 -25.33 23.48 -36.48
N PRO A 703 -26.18 24.16 -37.30
CA PRO A 703 -25.99 24.20 -38.76
C PRO A 703 -24.67 24.81 -39.23
N GLN A 704 -24.14 25.77 -38.46
CA GLN A 704 -22.88 26.49 -38.73
C GLN A 704 -21.62 25.67 -38.41
N VAL A 705 -21.72 24.51 -37.78
CA VAL A 705 -20.55 23.70 -37.39
C VAL A 705 -20.06 22.85 -38.55
N ASP A 706 -18.76 22.93 -38.84
CA ASP A 706 -18.07 21.93 -39.64
C ASP A 706 -17.76 20.71 -38.76
N LYS A 707 -18.61 19.69 -38.90
CA LYS A 707 -18.53 18.44 -38.13
C LYS A 707 -17.25 17.63 -38.37
N LYS A 708 -16.48 17.92 -39.42
CA LYS A 708 -15.19 17.26 -39.69
C LYS A 708 -14.02 17.90 -38.94
N HIS A 709 -14.20 19.12 -38.44
CA HIS A 709 -13.13 19.98 -37.93
C HIS A 709 -13.50 20.51 -36.55
N ILE A 710 -13.70 19.59 -35.60
CA ILE A 710 -13.92 19.86 -34.19
C ILE A 710 -12.61 19.57 -33.45
N ALA A 711 -12.04 20.60 -32.83
CA ALA A 711 -10.87 20.52 -31.97
C ALA A 711 -11.25 20.68 -30.49
N ILE A 712 -10.38 20.24 -29.58
CA ILE A 712 -10.45 20.56 -28.14
C ILE A 712 -9.12 21.13 -27.64
N PHE A 713 -9.20 22.16 -26.80
CA PHE A 713 -8.07 22.74 -26.08
C PHE A 713 -8.23 22.60 -24.56
N GLY A 714 -7.12 22.35 -23.88
CA GLY A 714 -7.00 22.51 -22.43
C GLY A 714 -5.57 22.80 -22.01
N TYR A 715 -5.40 23.42 -20.84
CA TYR A 715 -4.09 23.75 -20.26
C TYR A 715 -3.96 23.25 -18.82
N SER A 716 -2.78 22.79 -18.41
CA SER A 716 -2.54 22.19 -17.09
C SER A 716 -3.49 21.01 -16.84
N ARG A 717 -4.16 20.97 -15.68
CA ARG A 717 -5.28 20.07 -15.36
C ARG A 717 -6.31 19.96 -16.49
N ASP A 718 -6.68 21.08 -17.12
CA ASP A 718 -7.67 21.07 -18.20
C ASP A 718 -7.09 20.43 -19.48
N GLY A 719 -5.77 20.44 -19.65
CA GLY A 719 -5.06 19.72 -20.70
C GLY A 719 -4.99 18.22 -20.45
N LYS A 720 -4.82 17.78 -19.19
CA LYS A 720 -5.01 16.36 -18.78
C LYS A 720 -6.40 15.88 -19.22
N MET A 721 -7.43 16.62 -18.83
CA MET A 721 -8.83 16.37 -19.19
C MET A 721 -9.09 16.37 -20.70
N ALA A 722 -8.58 17.37 -21.44
CA ALA A 722 -8.77 17.45 -22.90
C ALA A 722 -8.16 16.24 -23.64
N THR A 723 -7.03 15.72 -23.13
CA THR A 723 -6.40 14.50 -23.68
C THR A 723 -7.29 13.28 -23.48
N TYR A 724 -7.89 13.09 -22.30
CA TYR A 724 -8.89 12.03 -22.07
C TYR A 724 -10.13 12.21 -22.96
N ALA A 725 -10.64 13.44 -23.12
CA ALA A 725 -11.80 13.70 -23.96
C ALA A 725 -11.54 13.30 -25.43
N ALA A 726 -10.37 13.68 -25.97
CA ALA A 726 -9.95 13.27 -27.30
C ALA A 726 -9.76 11.74 -27.42
N ALA A 727 -9.20 11.08 -26.41
CA ALA A 727 -9.05 9.62 -26.39
C ALA A 727 -10.40 8.85 -26.37
N LEU A 728 -11.42 9.43 -25.74
CA LEU A 728 -12.75 8.84 -25.61
C LEU A 728 -13.65 9.07 -26.84
N ASP A 729 -13.61 10.25 -27.46
CA ASP A 729 -14.52 10.62 -28.58
C ASP A 729 -13.75 10.89 -29.88
N GLU A 730 -13.91 9.98 -30.84
CA GLU A 730 -13.19 10.02 -32.13
C GLU A 730 -13.66 11.15 -33.06
N ARG A 731 -14.80 11.80 -32.76
CA ARG A 731 -15.29 12.96 -33.52
C ARG A 731 -14.48 14.23 -33.22
N ILE A 732 -13.73 14.25 -32.12
CA ILE A 732 -12.73 15.28 -31.83
C ILE A 732 -11.53 15.04 -32.76
N SER A 733 -11.53 15.73 -33.90
CA SER A 733 -10.54 15.60 -34.99
C SER A 733 -9.17 16.21 -34.70
N ALA A 734 -9.04 17.08 -33.69
CA ALA A 734 -7.78 17.62 -33.22
C ALA A 734 -7.74 17.87 -31.70
N LEU A 735 -6.59 17.63 -31.07
CA LEU A 735 -6.29 17.95 -29.68
C LEU A 735 -5.19 19.02 -29.61
N ILE A 736 -5.33 19.99 -28.71
CA ILE A 736 -4.24 20.83 -28.22
C ILE A 736 -4.23 20.74 -26.69
N ALA A 737 -3.12 20.28 -26.11
CA ALA A 737 -3.01 20.07 -24.67
C ALA A 737 -1.74 20.73 -24.12
N GLY A 738 -1.91 21.87 -23.45
CA GLY A 738 -0.81 22.65 -22.87
C GLY A 738 -0.46 22.21 -21.45
N SER A 739 0.84 22.16 -21.14
CA SER A 739 1.47 21.93 -19.83
C SER A 739 0.78 20.88 -18.96
N THR A 740 0.39 19.77 -19.58
CA THR A 740 -0.53 18.82 -18.96
C THR A 740 0.00 18.20 -17.68
N GLY A 741 1.32 18.01 -17.56
CA GLY A 741 1.92 17.26 -16.47
C GLY A 741 1.58 15.76 -16.55
N VAL A 742 1.68 15.09 -15.42
CA VAL A 742 1.50 13.64 -15.31
C VAL A 742 0.05 13.20 -15.24
N GLY A 743 -0.28 12.04 -15.80
CA GLY A 743 -1.68 11.67 -16.03
C GLY A 743 -2.35 12.51 -17.11
N GLY A 744 -1.57 13.27 -17.87
CA GLY A 744 -1.90 13.81 -19.19
C GLY A 744 -0.88 13.30 -20.20
N ALA A 745 0.11 14.13 -20.54
CA ALA A 745 1.09 13.84 -21.59
C ALA A 745 2.52 13.59 -21.07
N VAL A 746 2.81 13.88 -19.80
CA VAL A 746 4.07 13.48 -19.15
C VAL A 746 3.91 12.09 -18.54
N PRO A 747 4.80 11.12 -18.83
CA PRO A 747 4.75 9.80 -18.20
C PRO A 747 5.04 9.82 -16.71
N TRP A 748 4.27 9.04 -15.92
CA TRP A 748 4.49 8.86 -14.49
C TRP A 748 5.86 8.24 -14.21
N ARG A 749 6.28 7.26 -15.03
CA ARG A 749 7.59 6.61 -14.92
C ARG A 749 8.79 7.55 -15.00
N PHE A 750 8.65 8.68 -15.71
CA PHE A 750 9.76 9.58 -16.07
C PHE A 750 9.69 10.97 -15.42
N ALA A 751 8.78 11.15 -14.46
CA ALA A 751 8.55 12.41 -13.75
C ALA A 751 8.66 12.19 -12.23
N GLY A 752 7.87 12.94 -11.46
CA GLY A 752 7.84 12.89 -10.01
C GLY A 752 9.18 13.23 -9.36
N GLU A 753 9.42 12.62 -8.22
CA GLU A 753 10.51 12.95 -7.32
C GLU A 753 11.91 12.69 -7.90
N ARG A 754 12.02 11.78 -8.87
CA ARG A 754 13.28 11.43 -9.54
C ARG A 754 13.52 12.23 -10.83
N GLY A 755 12.47 12.41 -11.64
CA GLY A 755 12.50 13.09 -12.94
C GLY A 755 12.13 14.59 -12.90
N GLY A 756 11.78 15.12 -11.73
CA GLY A 756 11.27 16.47 -11.56
C GLY A 756 9.79 16.63 -11.94
N GLY A 757 9.11 17.53 -11.23
CA GLY A 757 7.71 17.88 -11.43
C GLY A 757 6.73 17.03 -10.62
N GLU A 758 5.51 16.90 -11.13
CA GLU A 758 4.43 16.10 -10.53
C GLU A 758 4.74 14.58 -10.61
N GLY A 759 4.35 13.82 -9.57
CA GLY A 759 4.39 12.35 -9.49
C GLY A 759 3.20 11.78 -8.68
N ILE A 760 2.94 10.46 -8.73
CA ILE A 760 1.67 9.86 -8.24
C ILE A 760 1.34 10.28 -6.81
N GLU A 761 2.30 10.21 -5.89
CA GLU A 761 2.09 10.62 -4.49
C GLU A 761 1.67 12.09 -4.40
N SER A 762 2.43 12.98 -5.04
CA SER A 762 2.18 14.42 -4.97
C SER A 762 0.81 14.80 -5.52
N THR A 763 0.41 14.25 -6.67
CA THR A 763 -0.86 14.57 -7.33
C THR A 763 -2.05 13.94 -6.62
N THR A 764 -1.97 12.68 -6.19
CA THR A 764 -3.08 12.01 -5.47
C THR A 764 -3.23 12.49 -4.04
N ARG A 765 -2.18 13.06 -3.43
CA ARG A 765 -2.27 13.73 -2.13
C ARG A 765 -2.85 15.15 -2.24
N MET A 766 -2.44 15.91 -3.27
CA MET A 766 -2.91 17.29 -3.45
C MET A 766 -4.32 17.36 -4.07
N PHE A 767 -4.64 16.41 -4.95
CA PHE A 767 -5.89 16.35 -5.70
C PHE A 767 -6.48 14.93 -5.64
N PRO A 768 -6.99 14.49 -4.46
CA PRO A 768 -7.42 13.11 -4.24
C PRO A 768 -8.51 12.62 -5.20
N ASP A 769 -9.34 13.53 -5.71
CA ASP A 769 -10.46 13.19 -6.59
C ASP A 769 -10.13 13.27 -8.10
N TRP A 770 -8.90 13.64 -8.51
CA TRP A 770 -8.57 13.77 -9.95
C TRP A 770 -8.53 12.42 -10.68
N PHE A 771 -8.09 11.38 -9.99
CA PHE A 771 -7.97 9.98 -10.42
C PHE A 771 -8.71 9.07 -9.42
N ILE A 772 -8.84 7.77 -9.70
CA ILE A 772 -9.49 6.86 -8.74
C ILE A 772 -8.63 6.68 -7.46
N PRO A 773 -9.25 6.52 -6.26
CA PRO A 773 -8.49 6.45 -5.01
C PRO A 773 -7.45 5.31 -4.95
N SER A 774 -7.75 4.17 -5.60
CA SER A 774 -6.85 3.02 -5.69
C SER A 774 -5.54 3.34 -6.42
N PHE A 775 -5.52 4.30 -7.35
CA PHE A 775 -4.34 4.69 -8.12
C PHE A 775 -3.16 5.12 -7.23
N ARG A 776 -3.42 5.69 -6.05
CA ARG A 776 -2.40 6.14 -5.09
C ARG A 776 -1.46 5.02 -4.62
N SER A 777 -1.91 3.76 -4.66
CA SER A 777 -1.09 2.59 -4.31
C SER A 777 0.08 2.32 -5.26
N PHE A 778 0.07 2.88 -6.48
CA PHE A 778 1.20 2.83 -7.41
C PHE A 778 2.30 3.84 -7.11
N ALA A 779 2.17 4.68 -6.07
CA ALA A 779 3.22 5.62 -5.67
C ALA A 779 4.52 4.89 -5.27
N GLY A 780 5.61 5.14 -5.97
CA GLY A 780 6.88 4.41 -5.82
C GLY A 780 6.91 3.06 -6.55
N HIS A 781 5.81 2.66 -7.19
CA HIS A 781 5.63 1.44 -7.98
C HIS A 781 5.10 1.76 -9.39
N GLU A 782 5.43 2.93 -9.93
CA GLU A 782 5.02 3.37 -11.27
C GLU A 782 5.51 2.41 -12.38
N ASP A 783 6.55 1.61 -12.10
CA ASP A 783 7.05 0.55 -12.98
C ASP A 783 6.06 -0.60 -13.19
N ARG A 784 5.14 -0.81 -12.25
CA ARG A 784 4.06 -1.82 -12.32
C ARG A 784 2.76 -1.30 -12.95
N LEU A 785 2.65 0.01 -13.24
CA LEU A 785 1.42 0.61 -13.77
C LEU A 785 1.18 0.19 -15.24
N PRO A 786 0.10 -0.54 -15.59
CA PRO A 786 -0.06 -1.11 -16.94
C PRO A 786 -0.20 -0.12 -18.09
N VAL A 787 -0.46 1.15 -17.79
CA VAL A 787 -0.63 2.25 -18.75
C VAL A 787 0.24 3.45 -18.38
N ASP A 788 0.54 4.29 -19.35
CA ASP A 788 1.26 5.55 -19.13
C ASP A 788 0.93 6.58 -20.22
N ALA A 789 1.42 7.81 -20.08
CA ALA A 789 1.03 8.94 -20.93
C ALA A 789 1.29 8.72 -22.45
N ASN A 790 2.27 7.90 -22.82
CA ASN A 790 2.54 7.56 -24.22
C ASN A 790 1.38 6.77 -24.87
N LEU A 791 0.73 5.89 -24.11
CA LEU A 791 -0.46 5.18 -24.58
C LEU A 791 -1.65 6.14 -24.69
N LEU A 792 -1.79 7.09 -23.76
CA LEU A 792 -2.84 8.11 -23.82
C LEU A 792 -2.67 9.06 -25.01
N MET A 793 -1.44 9.45 -25.36
CA MET A 793 -1.15 10.14 -26.62
C MET A 793 -1.55 9.28 -27.84
N ALA A 794 -1.18 7.99 -27.84
CA ALA A 794 -1.46 7.08 -28.94
C ALA A 794 -2.98 6.89 -29.16
N LEU A 795 -3.82 6.92 -28.12
CA LEU A 795 -5.29 6.85 -28.24
C LEU A 795 -5.91 7.98 -29.09
N VAL A 796 -5.18 9.08 -29.32
CA VAL A 796 -5.63 10.15 -30.23
C VAL A 796 -5.41 9.77 -31.70
N ALA A 797 -4.47 8.88 -32.01
CA ALA A 797 -4.12 8.49 -33.37
C ALA A 797 -5.31 7.87 -34.13
N PRO A 798 -5.50 8.19 -35.42
CA PRO A 798 -4.66 9.00 -36.31
C PRO A 798 -5.09 10.49 -36.38
N ARG A 799 -5.72 11.03 -35.33
CA ARG A 799 -6.21 12.42 -35.30
C ARG A 799 -5.12 13.38 -34.85
N ALA A 800 -5.23 14.66 -35.21
CA ALA A 800 -4.17 15.62 -34.94
C ALA A 800 -4.02 15.88 -33.44
N ALA A 801 -2.78 15.99 -32.95
CA ALA A 801 -2.48 16.28 -31.55
C ALA A 801 -1.27 17.21 -31.45
N LEU A 802 -1.41 18.28 -30.66
CA LEU A 802 -0.34 19.21 -30.29
C LEU A 802 -0.18 19.22 -28.77
N PHE A 803 1.02 18.92 -28.28
CA PHE A 803 1.35 19.09 -26.86
C PHE A 803 2.29 20.28 -26.67
N GLU A 804 1.86 21.25 -25.88
CA GLU A 804 2.56 22.53 -25.66
C GLU A 804 3.08 22.60 -24.21
N TRP A 805 4.22 23.24 -23.95
CA TRP A 805 4.62 23.63 -22.58
C TRP A 805 5.60 24.80 -22.53
N GLY A 806 5.73 25.44 -21.37
CA GLY A 806 6.74 26.46 -21.10
C GLY A 806 8.15 25.88 -20.97
N LEU A 807 9.19 26.58 -21.45
CA LEU A 807 10.59 26.14 -21.33
C LEU A 807 11.03 25.88 -19.87
N ASN A 808 10.51 26.65 -18.92
CA ASN A 808 10.81 26.56 -17.49
C ASN A 808 9.62 25.97 -16.70
N ASP A 809 8.75 25.18 -17.33
CA ASP A 809 7.53 24.67 -16.70
C ASP A 809 7.84 23.72 -15.53
N GLN A 810 7.29 24.02 -14.35
CA GLN A 810 7.54 23.26 -13.13
C GLN A 810 6.78 21.92 -13.09
N VAL A 811 5.77 21.76 -13.94
CA VAL A 811 4.85 20.61 -14.02
C VAL A 811 5.16 19.74 -15.24
N ALA A 812 5.60 20.33 -16.35
CA ALA A 812 5.89 19.63 -17.59
C ALA A 812 7.39 19.34 -17.79
N ASN A 813 7.76 18.06 -17.74
CA ASN A 813 9.12 17.60 -18.09
C ASN A 813 9.25 17.42 -19.61
N GLY A 814 10.02 18.29 -20.27
CA GLY A 814 10.22 18.27 -21.72
C GLY A 814 10.93 17.02 -22.27
N TRP A 815 11.85 16.40 -21.51
CA TRP A 815 12.47 15.14 -21.93
C TRP A 815 11.46 14.00 -21.91
N ALA A 816 10.72 13.87 -20.80
CA ALA A 816 9.71 12.85 -20.63
C ALA A 816 8.56 12.99 -21.66
N MET A 817 8.21 14.23 -22.04
CA MET A 817 7.29 14.55 -23.13
C MET A 817 7.81 14.06 -24.49
N GLU A 818 9.08 14.31 -24.81
CA GLU A 818 9.70 13.82 -26.06
C GLU A 818 9.80 12.28 -26.07
N GLN A 819 10.03 11.61 -24.93
CA GLN A 819 9.98 10.14 -24.85
C GLN A 819 8.56 9.59 -25.08
N ALA A 820 7.53 10.22 -24.51
CA ALA A 820 6.14 9.84 -24.73
C ALA A 820 5.74 10.00 -26.21
N TYR A 821 6.14 11.13 -26.80
CA TYR A 821 5.96 11.42 -28.23
C TYR A 821 6.60 10.35 -29.11
N LEU A 822 7.89 10.04 -28.91
CA LEU A 822 8.61 9.07 -29.75
C LEU A 822 8.01 7.65 -29.65
N SER A 823 7.43 7.29 -28.51
CA SER A 823 6.68 6.05 -28.36
C SER A 823 5.34 6.09 -29.11
N ALA A 824 4.56 7.16 -28.96
CA ALA A 824 3.26 7.31 -29.62
C ALA A 824 3.37 7.50 -31.15
N GLN A 825 4.45 8.12 -31.63
CA GLN A 825 4.70 8.39 -33.05
C GLN A 825 4.71 7.10 -33.89
N LYS A 826 5.21 5.99 -33.34
CA LYS A 826 5.18 4.66 -34.01
C LYS A 826 3.77 4.22 -34.40
N VAL A 827 2.76 4.59 -33.61
CA VAL A 827 1.34 4.30 -33.92
C VAL A 827 0.86 5.21 -35.06
N TYR A 828 1.25 6.49 -35.06
CA TYR A 828 0.96 7.40 -36.17
C TYR A 828 1.65 6.99 -37.48
N GLU A 829 2.85 6.39 -37.41
CA GLU A 829 3.56 5.83 -38.56
C GLU A 829 2.84 4.61 -39.14
N VAL A 830 2.44 3.64 -38.31
CA VAL A 830 1.65 2.45 -38.73
C VAL A 830 0.28 2.84 -39.29
N LEU A 831 -0.29 3.97 -38.87
CA LEU A 831 -1.54 4.52 -39.41
C LEU A 831 -1.32 5.52 -40.57
N GLU A 832 -0.12 5.59 -41.15
CA GLU A 832 0.25 6.44 -42.29
C GLU A 832 0.00 7.96 -42.08
N GLN A 833 0.05 8.44 -40.84
CA GLN A 833 -0.17 9.85 -40.46
C GLN A 833 0.92 10.45 -39.55
N PRO A 834 2.23 10.26 -39.81
CA PRO A 834 3.32 10.67 -38.91
C PRO A 834 3.41 12.18 -38.63
N THR A 835 2.81 13.03 -39.48
CA THR A 835 2.80 14.50 -39.34
C THR A 835 1.68 15.05 -38.47
N ARG A 836 0.82 14.18 -37.91
CA ARG A 836 -0.36 14.59 -37.13
C ARG A 836 -0.10 14.72 -35.62
N LEU A 837 0.88 14.00 -35.08
CA LEU A 837 1.36 14.16 -33.71
C LEU A 837 2.48 15.21 -33.69
N ASN A 838 2.37 16.24 -32.84
CA ASN A 838 3.31 17.36 -32.81
C ASN A 838 3.55 17.87 -31.37
N LEU A 839 4.68 18.55 -31.17
CA LEU A 839 5.06 19.21 -29.92
C LEU A 839 5.25 20.72 -30.16
N MET A 840 5.19 21.51 -29.09
CA MET A 840 5.52 22.93 -29.08
C MET A 840 6.14 23.35 -27.73
N ARG A 841 7.22 24.13 -27.78
CA ARG A 841 7.83 24.74 -26.60
C ARG A 841 7.73 26.26 -26.71
N VAL A 842 7.19 26.90 -25.68
CA VAL A 842 7.03 28.36 -25.64
C VAL A 842 7.86 29.00 -24.52
N PRO A 843 8.33 30.25 -24.66
CA PRO A 843 9.09 30.90 -23.60
C PRO A 843 8.25 31.14 -22.34
N GLY A 844 8.80 30.78 -21.18
CA GLY A 844 8.23 31.09 -19.86
C GLY A 844 8.03 29.88 -18.95
N PHE A 845 7.29 30.09 -17.86
CA PHE A 845 6.95 29.10 -16.82
C PHE A 845 5.59 28.43 -17.10
N HIS A 846 5.11 27.60 -16.17
CA HIS A 846 3.75 27.06 -16.21
C HIS A 846 2.70 28.18 -16.39
N GLY A 847 1.83 28.04 -17.40
CA GLY A 847 0.85 29.05 -17.82
C GLY A 847 1.22 29.78 -19.12
N SER A 848 2.45 29.62 -19.62
CA SER A 848 2.90 30.19 -20.90
C SER A 848 2.26 29.46 -22.09
N ASN A 849 1.67 30.21 -23.02
CA ASN A 849 0.90 29.66 -24.14
C ASN A 849 0.99 30.59 -25.37
N ASP A 850 1.19 30.03 -26.57
CA ASP A 850 1.04 30.73 -27.85
C ASP A 850 -0.26 30.29 -28.57
N GLN A 851 -1.32 31.07 -28.35
CA GLN A 851 -2.64 30.82 -28.92
C GLN A 851 -2.68 30.95 -30.44
N GLU A 852 -1.89 31.84 -31.04
CA GLU A 852 -1.90 32.04 -32.50
C GLU A 852 -1.11 30.92 -33.19
N ALA A 853 -0.01 30.43 -32.61
CA ALA A 853 0.68 29.22 -33.08
C ALA A 853 -0.21 27.97 -32.95
N CYS A 854 -0.96 27.85 -31.84
CA CYS A 854 -1.96 26.80 -31.66
C CYS A 854 -3.08 26.85 -32.74
N ILE A 855 -3.50 28.04 -33.19
CA ILE A 855 -4.48 28.16 -34.27
C ILE A 855 -3.84 27.90 -35.64
N ASP A 856 -2.59 28.33 -35.88
CA ASP A 856 -1.81 27.97 -37.07
C ASP A 856 -1.67 26.44 -37.22
N PHE A 857 -1.48 25.71 -36.12
CA PHE A 857 -1.52 24.24 -36.12
C PHE A 857 -2.87 23.70 -36.60
N LEU A 858 -3.99 24.22 -36.09
CA LEU A 858 -5.32 23.79 -36.55
C LEU A 858 -5.58 24.17 -38.00
N ASP A 859 -5.15 25.36 -38.45
CA ASP A 859 -5.29 25.78 -39.84
C ASP A 859 -4.53 24.81 -40.76
N ILE A 860 -3.33 24.34 -40.38
CA ILE A 860 -2.58 23.31 -41.13
C ILE A 860 -3.32 21.96 -41.14
N GLN A 861 -3.69 21.45 -39.96
CA GLN A 861 -4.26 20.11 -39.81
C GLN A 861 -5.69 19.99 -40.38
N PHE A 862 -6.42 21.11 -40.49
CA PHE A 862 -7.72 21.20 -41.16
C PHE A 862 -7.63 21.65 -42.63
N GLY A 863 -6.44 21.70 -43.22
CA GLY A 863 -6.23 22.00 -44.65
C GLY A 863 -6.57 23.44 -45.06
N ARG A 864 -6.55 24.37 -44.11
CA ARG A 864 -6.78 25.82 -44.28
C ARG A 864 -5.48 26.60 -44.51
N SER A 865 -4.34 25.98 -44.22
CA SER A 865 -3.00 26.46 -44.57
C SER A 865 -2.16 25.34 -45.19
N ASP A 866 -1.31 25.71 -46.15
CA ASP A 866 -0.31 24.88 -46.82
C ASP A 866 1.07 24.89 -46.12
N LYS A 867 1.20 25.65 -45.02
CA LYS A 867 2.37 25.59 -44.13
C LYS A 867 2.58 24.17 -43.62
N LYS A 868 3.84 23.83 -43.32
CA LYS A 868 4.21 22.59 -42.64
C LYS A 868 4.58 22.88 -41.19
N TRP A 869 4.05 22.11 -40.25
CA TRP A 869 4.53 22.16 -38.88
C TRP A 869 5.95 21.59 -38.81
N LYS A 870 6.82 22.22 -38.02
CA LYS A 870 8.16 21.71 -37.71
C LYS A 870 8.38 21.90 -36.22
N TYR A 871 8.72 20.81 -35.54
CA TYR A 871 9.23 20.82 -34.17
C TYR A 871 10.70 20.41 -34.18
N ASP A 872 11.51 21.09 -33.37
CA ASP A 872 12.92 20.76 -33.16
C ASP A 872 13.07 20.09 -31.80
N PHE A 873 13.56 18.85 -31.78
CA PHE A 873 13.79 18.07 -30.55
C PHE A 873 14.94 18.63 -29.71
N VAL A 874 14.80 18.61 -28.40
CA VAL A 874 15.90 18.91 -27.46
C VAL A 874 16.71 17.66 -27.14
N PHE A 875 16.06 16.50 -27.12
CA PHE A 875 16.66 15.23 -26.71
C PHE A 875 16.50 14.14 -27.79
N PRO A 876 16.94 14.37 -29.05
CA PRO A 876 16.94 13.36 -30.11
C PRO A 876 18.05 12.32 -29.87
N TRP A 877 17.87 11.48 -28.86
CA TRP A 877 18.84 10.44 -28.50
C TRP A 877 18.48 9.09 -29.11
N ASN A 878 19.45 8.49 -29.79
CA ASN A 878 19.42 7.10 -30.26
C ASN A 878 20.85 6.54 -30.22
N PHE A 879 21.01 5.35 -29.64
CA PHE A 879 22.31 4.70 -29.49
C PHE A 879 22.94 4.26 -30.83
N ASP A 880 22.14 3.74 -31.77
CA ASP A 880 22.64 3.30 -33.08
C ASP A 880 23.07 4.50 -33.94
N ASP A 881 22.34 5.62 -33.88
CA ASP A 881 22.71 6.87 -34.55
C ASP A 881 24.01 7.44 -33.98
N TRP A 882 24.18 7.45 -32.66
CA TRP A 882 25.44 7.84 -32.03
C TRP A 882 26.61 6.91 -32.41
N ARG A 883 26.37 5.59 -32.48
CA ARG A 883 27.40 4.62 -32.90
C ARG A 883 27.82 4.84 -34.35
N ALA A 884 26.88 5.17 -35.23
CA ALA A 884 27.17 5.54 -36.61
C ALA A 884 27.94 6.88 -36.71
N LEU A 885 27.54 7.89 -35.93
CA LEU A 885 28.14 9.22 -35.89
C LEU A 885 29.58 9.21 -35.33
N SER A 886 29.83 8.47 -34.25
CA SER A 886 31.15 8.36 -33.64
C SER A 886 32.09 7.43 -34.40
N GLY A 887 31.55 6.45 -35.14
CA GLY A 887 32.34 5.42 -35.83
C GLY A 887 33.07 4.47 -34.88
N GLU A 888 32.79 4.53 -33.57
CA GLU A 888 33.46 3.71 -32.56
C GLU A 888 33.09 2.23 -32.66
N LYS A 889 34.08 1.39 -32.37
CA LYS A 889 33.96 -0.07 -32.34
C LYS A 889 34.81 -0.61 -31.22
N ILE A 890 34.29 -1.59 -30.47
CA ILE A 890 35.07 -2.33 -29.48
C ILE A 890 35.12 -3.82 -29.85
N ASP A 891 36.16 -4.47 -29.36
CA ASP A 891 36.36 -5.91 -29.44
C ASP A 891 36.14 -6.49 -28.05
N LEU A 892 34.96 -7.05 -27.80
CA LEU A 892 34.56 -7.58 -26.49
C LEU A 892 35.48 -8.70 -26.00
N THR A 893 36.21 -9.39 -26.89
CA THR A 893 37.13 -10.49 -26.51
C THR A 893 38.35 -10.01 -25.71
N LYS A 894 38.63 -8.70 -25.71
CA LYS A 894 39.72 -8.07 -24.96
C LYS A 894 39.33 -7.67 -23.53
N TYR A 895 38.06 -7.82 -23.17
CA TYR A 895 37.55 -7.50 -21.83
C TYR A 895 37.32 -8.80 -21.06
N HIS A 896 37.96 -8.93 -19.90
CA HIS A 896 37.78 -10.11 -19.05
C HIS A 896 36.56 -9.94 -18.14
N PRO A 897 35.94 -11.06 -17.69
CA PRO A 897 34.74 -11.01 -16.83
C PRO A 897 34.98 -10.47 -15.41
N TYR A 898 36.20 -10.06 -15.08
CA TYR A 898 36.58 -9.48 -13.80
C TYR A 898 37.26 -8.12 -14.04
N PRO A 899 36.85 -7.04 -13.34
CA PRO A 899 37.50 -5.74 -13.44
C PRO A 899 38.91 -5.78 -12.84
N SER A 900 39.78 -4.86 -13.27
CA SER A 900 41.13 -4.78 -12.72
C SER A 900 41.12 -4.27 -11.27
N HIS A 901 41.94 -4.85 -10.40
CA HIS A 901 42.18 -4.32 -9.06
C HIS A 901 43.30 -3.24 -9.03
N ASP A 902 43.96 -2.94 -10.16
CA ASP A 902 44.90 -1.82 -10.27
C ASP A 902 44.14 -0.51 -10.48
N SER A 903 44.26 0.41 -9.51
CA SER A 903 43.67 1.76 -9.56
C SER A 903 44.06 2.54 -10.82
N THR A 904 45.26 2.31 -11.36
CA THR A 904 45.74 2.95 -12.60
C THR A 904 44.95 2.49 -13.82
N GLN A 905 44.59 1.20 -13.88
CA GLN A 905 43.78 0.65 -14.97
C GLN A 905 42.31 1.01 -14.79
N LEU A 906 41.77 0.97 -13.56
CA LEU A 906 40.42 1.45 -13.27
C LEU A 906 40.24 2.91 -13.69
N HIS A 907 41.18 3.79 -13.33
CA HIS A 907 41.14 5.20 -13.74
C HIS A 907 41.14 5.35 -15.27
N LYS A 908 41.96 4.58 -16.00
CA LYS A 908 41.93 4.57 -17.48
C LYS A 908 40.60 4.08 -18.04
N SER A 909 40.03 3.02 -17.49
CA SER A 909 38.74 2.48 -17.93
C SER A 909 37.59 3.44 -17.67
N ILE A 910 37.57 4.12 -16.52
CA ILE A 910 36.59 5.16 -16.19
C ILE A 910 36.73 6.35 -17.13
N THR A 911 37.94 6.89 -17.30
CA THR A 911 38.19 8.04 -18.20
C THR A 911 37.86 7.69 -19.66
N TRP A 912 38.18 6.48 -20.12
CA TRP A 912 37.74 6.01 -21.44
C TRP A 912 36.21 5.92 -21.54
N MET A 913 35.51 5.40 -20.53
CA MET A 913 34.05 5.31 -20.58
C MET A 913 33.38 6.70 -20.58
N LEU A 914 33.95 7.68 -19.87
CA LEU A 914 33.50 9.07 -19.85
C LEU A 914 33.90 9.87 -21.11
N GLY A 915 34.96 9.47 -21.80
CA GLY A 915 35.50 10.14 -22.98
C GLY A 915 36.51 11.23 -22.65
N ASP A 916 37.48 11.43 -23.54
CA ASP A 916 38.53 12.44 -23.38
C ASP A 916 37.96 13.87 -23.51
N THR A 917 38.45 14.80 -22.69
CA THR A 917 38.16 16.23 -22.83
C THR A 917 38.56 16.73 -24.23
N PRO A 918 37.65 17.36 -24.99
CA PRO A 918 37.97 17.88 -26.33
C PRO A 918 39.03 19.00 -26.25
N PRO A 919 40.02 19.06 -27.17
CA PRO A 919 41.26 19.82 -26.97
C PRO A 919 41.11 21.29 -26.59
N VAL A 920 40.14 21.98 -27.18
CA VAL A 920 39.59 23.26 -26.74
C VAL A 920 38.15 23.29 -27.21
N LEU A 921 37.20 23.58 -26.32
CA LEU A 921 35.83 23.85 -26.72
C LEU A 921 35.82 25.14 -27.54
N PRO A 922 35.41 25.10 -28.84
CA PRO A 922 35.61 26.24 -29.72
C PRO A 922 34.87 27.44 -29.14
N LYS A 923 35.61 28.52 -28.86
CA LYS A 923 35.01 29.84 -28.54
C LYS A 923 33.94 30.10 -29.58
N SER A 924 32.68 30.17 -29.15
CA SER A 924 31.53 30.15 -30.03
C SER A 924 31.73 31.14 -31.18
N GLY A 925 31.71 30.61 -32.40
CA GLY A 925 31.96 31.38 -33.62
C GLY A 925 30.83 32.39 -33.82
N GLY A 926 31.03 33.60 -33.32
CA GLY A 926 29.99 34.62 -33.25
C GLY A 926 28.99 34.35 -32.12
N ALA A 927 28.75 35.36 -31.27
CA ALA A 927 27.69 35.33 -30.26
C ALA A 927 26.29 35.57 -30.87
N SER A 928 26.01 35.01 -32.06
CA SER A 928 24.88 35.41 -32.92
C SER A 928 23.91 34.29 -33.31
N GLU A 929 24.23 33.01 -33.15
CA GLU A 929 23.35 31.90 -33.59
C GLU A 929 23.14 30.77 -32.56
N ILE A 930 23.60 30.93 -31.32
CA ILE A 930 23.07 30.14 -30.20
C ILE A 930 21.94 30.96 -29.57
N PRO A 931 20.69 30.46 -29.48
CA PRO A 931 19.63 31.10 -28.70
C PRO A 931 19.87 30.88 -27.19
N GLY A 932 20.96 31.47 -26.70
CA GLY A 932 21.07 31.95 -25.32
C GLY A 932 20.50 33.38 -25.23
N PRO A 933 20.34 33.94 -24.03
CA PRO A 933 19.57 35.17 -23.82
C PRO A 933 20.16 36.35 -24.58
N THR A 934 19.43 36.82 -25.59
CA THR A 934 19.73 38.05 -26.31
C THR A 934 19.51 39.25 -25.40
N THR A 935 20.48 40.16 -25.36
CA THR A 935 20.32 41.45 -24.69
C THR A 935 19.32 42.31 -25.46
N VAL A 936 18.07 42.34 -25.00
CA VAL A 936 17.05 43.25 -25.56
C VAL A 936 17.19 44.63 -24.92
N ALA A 937 17.24 45.66 -25.77
CA ALA A 937 17.35 47.06 -25.34
C ALA A 937 16.12 47.50 -24.53
N GLN A 938 16.32 48.47 -23.63
CA GLN A 938 15.26 49.05 -22.81
C GLN A 938 14.20 49.73 -23.68
N GLY A 939 13.00 49.13 -23.83
CA GLY A 939 11.89 49.77 -24.53
C GLY A 939 10.69 48.86 -24.81
N ASN A 940 9.63 49.00 -23.99
CA ASN A 940 8.22 48.69 -24.27
C ASN A 940 7.89 47.60 -25.32
N ALA A 941 8.11 46.34 -24.97
CA ALA A 941 7.28 45.22 -25.42
C ALA A 941 7.28 44.11 -24.35
N GLY A 942 6.11 43.56 -24.03
CA GLY A 942 6.03 42.40 -23.15
C GLY A 942 6.46 41.12 -23.89
N ASN A 943 7.31 40.32 -23.25
CA ASN A 943 7.82 39.01 -23.69
C ASN A 943 8.97 39.03 -24.74
N PRO A 944 10.21 38.82 -24.29
CA PRO A 944 11.14 37.91 -24.97
C PRO A 944 11.62 36.75 -24.07
N GLY A 945 12.13 35.68 -24.69
CA GLY A 945 12.58 34.46 -23.99
C GLY A 945 13.78 34.68 -23.08
N GLN A 946 13.80 33.98 -21.93
CA GLN A 946 14.76 34.18 -20.84
C GLN A 946 15.04 35.67 -20.52
N LEU A 947 13.98 36.49 -20.40
CA LEU A 947 14.06 37.65 -19.52
C LEU A 947 14.45 37.15 -18.13
N ALA A 948 15.66 37.46 -17.70
CA ALA A 948 16.10 37.20 -16.35
C ALA A 948 15.52 38.25 -15.39
N PRO A 949 14.62 37.88 -14.45
CA PRO A 949 15.08 37.93 -13.08
C PRO A 949 16.21 36.90 -12.93
N ASP A 950 17.23 37.24 -12.15
CA ASP A 950 18.16 36.24 -11.64
C ASP A 950 17.35 35.10 -11.00
N VAL A 951 17.33 33.89 -11.57
CA VAL A 951 16.43 32.81 -11.13
C VAL A 951 16.63 32.48 -9.64
N PRO A 952 17.85 32.46 -9.09
CA PRO A 952 18.13 32.60 -7.66
C PRO A 952 17.32 33.72 -6.97
N ALA A 953 17.53 34.99 -7.31
CA ALA A 953 16.74 36.09 -6.75
C ALA A 953 15.22 35.95 -7.01
N TRP A 954 14.77 35.30 -8.07
CA TRP A 954 13.35 35.01 -8.32
C TRP A 954 12.81 34.04 -7.28
N VAL A 955 13.48 32.91 -7.03
CA VAL A 955 13.12 31.93 -5.98
C VAL A 955 13.19 32.57 -4.58
N ILE A 956 14.22 33.39 -4.32
CA ILE A 956 14.39 34.11 -3.04
C ILE A 956 13.32 35.20 -2.84
N SER A 957 12.90 35.86 -3.93
CA SER A 957 11.89 36.94 -3.89
C SER A 957 10.46 36.45 -3.88
N GLN A 958 10.17 35.22 -4.34
CA GLN A 958 8.84 34.63 -4.25
C GLN A 958 8.35 34.61 -2.80
N THR A 959 7.30 35.39 -2.51
CA THR A 959 6.64 35.41 -1.19
C THR A 959 5.55 34.35 -1.05
N SER A 960 5.45 33.41 -2.00
CA SER A 960 4.45 32.33 -1.92
C SER A 960 4.90 31.27 -0.91
N PRO A 961 4.03 30.87 0.04
CA PRO A 961 4.26 29.72 0.92
C PRO A 961 4.51 28.40 0.17
N GLU A 962 4.11 28.33 -1.10
CA GLU A 962 4.14 27.09 -1.89
C GLU A 962 5.50 26.82 -2.55
N TYR A 963 6.31 27.85 -2.84
CA TYR A 963 7.51 27.72 -3.70
C TYR A 963 8.72 28.57 -3.29
N GLY A 964 8.61 29.44 -2.28
CA GLY A 964 9.65 30.42 -1.91
C GLY A 964 10.28 30.21 -0.53
N TRP A 965 11.34 30.97 -0.24
CA TRP A 965 11.96 31.02 1.09
C TRP A 965 11.10 31.87 2.05
N LEU A 966 10.89 31.39 3.27
CA LEU A 966 10.07 32.10 4.25
C LEU A 966 10.75 33.39 4.76
N ALA A 967 9.91 34.37 5.14
CA ALA A 967 10.31 35.76 5.34
C ALA A 967 11.42 36.03 6.38
N PRO A 968 11.60 35.25 7.48
CA PRO A 968 12.78 35.41 8.35
C PRO A 968 14.05 34.94 7.64
N GLU A 969 13.99 33.72 7.11
CA GLU A 969 15.13 32.91 6.67
C GLU A 969 15.81 33.49 5.44
N ARG A 970 15.03 34.06 4.51
CA ARG A 970 15.56 34.68 3.29
C ARG A 970 16.37 35.94 3.54
N ASN A 971 16.15 36.63 4.66
CA ASN A 971 16.85 37.87 4.99
C ASN A 971 18.25 37.61 5.58
N GLU A 972 18.51 36.37 5.98
CA GLU A 972 19.75 35.90 6.63
C GLU A 972 20.77 35.34 5.63
N ILE A 973 20.44 35.31 4.34
CA ILE A 973 21.24 34.68 3.28
C ILE A 973 21.58 35.71 2.20
N ASP A 974 22.75 35.55 1.61
CA ASP A 974 23.24 36.29 0.46
C ASP A 974 23.66 35.30 -0.65
N SER A 975 23.75 35.78 -1.89
CA SER A 975 24.06 34.95 -3.05
C SER A 975 24.90 35.69 -4.08
N ARG A 976 25.82 34.98 -4.74
CA ARG A 976 26.72 35.56 -5.73
C ARG A 976 26.95 34.64 -6.92
N ARG A 977 26.84 35.21 -8.13
CA ARG A 977 27.10 34.52 -9.39
C ARG A 977 28.60 34.36 -9.65
N ILE A 978 29.03 33.14 -9.97
CA ILE A 978 30.40 32.77 -10.34
C ILE A 978 30.39 32.17 -11.75
N ARG A 979 31.45 32.43 -12.52
CA ARG A 979 31.69 31.82 -13.84
C ARG A 979 32.94 30.96 -13.81
N PHE A 980 32.90 29.80 -14.45
CA PHE A 980 33.95 28.77 -14.39
C PHE A 980 34.09 27.96 -15.69
N GLY A 981 35.19 27.21 -15.81
CA GLY A 981 35.52 26.40 -16.98
C GLY A 981 35.85 27.19 -18.26
N SER A 982 36.28 26.49 -19.32
CA SER A 982 36.52 27.08 -20.66
C SER A 982 35.24 27.63 -21.30
N ASP A 983 34.09 27.05 -20.96
CA ASP A 983 32.79 27.36 -21.56
C ASP A 983 32.08 28.53 -20.90
N ASN A 984 32.71 29.15 -19.89
CA ASN A 984 32.13 30.25 -19.12
C ASN A 984 30.82 29.83 -18.42
N VAL A 985 30.77 28.56 -17.96
CA VAL A 985 29.64 27.95 -17.23
C VAL A 985 29.32 28.82 -16.02
N THR A 986 28.04 28.95 -15.75
CA THR A 986 27.50 29.95 -14.82
C THR A 986 26.81 29.22 -13.67
N GLY A 987 27.23 29.51 -12.43
CA GLY A 987 26.68 28.93 -11.21
C GLY A 987 26.60 29.95 -10.08
N ASP A 988 25.95 29.56 -8.99
CA ASP A 988 25.50 30.46 -7.93
C ASP A 988 26.00 29.96 -6.56
N LEU A 989 26.69 30.82 -5.83
CA LEU A 989 27.20 30.58 -4.48
C LEU A 989 26.29 31.25 -3.45
N TYR A 990 25.64 30.46 -2.60
CA TYR A 990 24.77 30.88 -1.51
C TYR A 990 25.50 30.76 -0.17
N PHE A 991 25.34 31.74 0.71
CA PHE A 991 26.03 31.78 2.01
C PHE A 991 25.28 32.64 3.05
N PRO A 992 25.52 32.45 4.35
CA PRO A 992 24.93 33.32 5.39
C PRO A 992 25.39 34.76 5.21
N LYS A 993 24.50 35.73 5.37
CA LYS A 993 24.76 37.15 5.08
C LYS A 993 25.77 37.82 6.03
N ASN A 994 25.82 37.37 7.28
CA ASN A 994 26.64 37.95 8.34
C ASN A 994 27.84 37.06 8.69
N ILE A 995 28.72 36.78 7.72
CA ILE A 995 29.97 36.03 7.96
C ILE A 995 30.94 36.91 8.77
N PRO A 996 31.50 36.44 9.90
CA PRO A 996 32.54 37.18 10.63
C PRO A 996 33.82 37.32 9.80
N GLU A 997 34.53 38.45 9.95
CA GLU A 997 35.72 38.74 9.15
C GLU A 997 36.82 37.68 9.33
N GLY A 998 37.41 37.23 8.21
CA GLY A 998 38.45 36.20 8.18
C GLY A 998 37.95 34.75 8.26
N ILE A 999 36.65 34.51 8.49
CA ILE A 999 36.07 33.15 8.50
C ILE A 999 35.91 32.65 7.06
N LYS A 1000 36.35 31.41 6.83
CA LYS A 1000 36.12 30.65 5.60
C LYS A 1000 35.14 29.53 5.88
N LEU A 1001 34.13 29.39 5.03
CA LEU A 1001 33.06 28.41 5.19
C LEU A 1001 33.43 27.08 4.50
N PRO A 1002 33.17 25.93 5.14
CA PRO A 1002 33.17 24.66 4.44
C PRO A 1002 32.14 24.73 3.30
N THR A 1003 32.48 24.22 2.12
CA THR A 1003 31.68 24.44 0.91
C THR A 1003 31.11 23.13 0.38
N VAL A 1004 29.85 23.18 -0.05
CA VAL A 1004 29.12 22.04 -0.62
C VAL A 1004 28.71 22.38 -2.03
N ILE A 1005 29.09 21.54 -3.00
CA ILE A 1005 28.57 21.60 -4.36
C ILE A 1005 27.29 20.76 -4.41
N TRP A 1006 26.16 21.42 -4.62
CA TRP A 1006 24.86 20.77 -4.82
C TRP A 1006 24.72 20.30 -6.26
N LEU A 1007 24.56 18.98 -6.44
CA LEU A 1007 24.39 18.32 -7.73
C LEU A 1007 22.97 17.76 -7.84
N HIS A 1008 22.22 18.29 -8.79
CA HIS A 1008 20.79 18.06 -8.90
C HIS A 1008 20.41 16.77 -9.65
N GLY A 1009 19.17 16.31 -9.44
CA GLY A 1009 18.59 15.18 -10.17
C GLY A 1009 18.20 15.51 -11.62
N TYR A 1010 17.39 14.65 -12.25
CA TYR A 1010 16.94 14.78 -13.64
C TYR A 1010 15.92 15.93 -13.89
N HIS A 1011 16.11 17.11 -13.27
CA HIS A 1011 15.21 18.26 -13.35
C HIS A 1011 15.38 19.04 -14.66
N TYR A 1012 14.88 18.53 -15.77
CA TYR A 1012 15.07 19.13 -17.11
C TYR A 1012 14.75 20.64 -17.20
N PRO A 1013 13.55 21.13 -16.82
CA PRO A 1013 13.19 22.55 -17.02
C PRO A 1013 13.86 23.54 -16.06
N LEU A 1014 14.31 23.09 -14.88
CA LEU A 1014 14.76 23.98 -13.78
C LEU A 1014 16.21 23.72 -13.31
N GLY A 1015 16.83 22.64 -13.75
CA GLY A 1015 18.19 22.24 -13.40
C GLY A 1015 18.42 22.17 -11.90
N TYR A 1016 19.29 23.01 -11.36
CA TYR A 1016 19.61 22.94 -9.93
C TYR A 1016 18.53 23.51 -8.99
N MET A 1017 17.53 24.22 -9.53
CA MET A 1017 16.44 24.82 -8.76
C MET A 1017 15.28 23.85 -8.51
N TRP A 1018 14.90 23.70 -7.24
CA TRP A 1018 13.97 22.68 -6.78
C TRP A 1018 12.56 23.25 -6.55
N VAL A 1019 11.62 23.03 -7.47
CA VAL A 1019 10.31 23.72 -7.44
C VAL A 1019 9.14 22.77 -7.73
N TYR A 1020 8.84 21.84 -6.81
CA TYR A 1020 7.50 21.22 -6.67
C TYR A 1020 7.21 20.61 -5.28
N ARG A 1021 7.97 20.98 -4.24
CA ARG A 1021 7.80 20.48 -2.87
C ARG A 1021 7.75 21.66 -1.89
N HIS A 1022 6.57 21.95 -1.35
CA HIS A 1022 6.30 23.09 -0.45
C HIS A 1022 7.11 23.12 0.88
N TYR A 1023 7.95 22.11 1.17
CA TYR A 1023 8.60 21.91 2.47
C TYR A 1023 10.07 21.47 2.40
N LEU A 1024 10.70 21.48 1.22
CA LEU A 1024 12.06 20.95 1.02
C LEU A 1024 12.91 21.91 0.19
N HIS A 1025 14.07 22.30 0.71
CA HIS A 1025 14.98 23.20 0.02
C HIS A 1025 16.45 22.91 0.40
N PRO A 1026 17.13 21.97 -0.28
CA PRO A 1026 18.43 21.43 0.17
C PRO A 1026 19.53 22.49 0.28
N ILE A 1027 19.59 23.43 -0.66
CA ILE A 1027 20.52 24.57 -0.62
C ILE A 1027 20.34 25.39 0.67
N LEU A 1028 19.09 25.62 1.10
CA LEU A 1028 18.76 26.44 2.26
C LEU A 1028 19.09 25.70 3.57
N ALA A 1029 18.81 24.39 3.62
CA ALA A 1029 19.15 23.54 4.75
C ALA A 1029 20.66 23.44 4.96
N LEU A 1030 21.44 23.33 3.88
CA LEU A 1030 22.90 23.33 3.91
C LEU A 1030 23.48 24.69 4.35
N VAL A 1031 22.95 25.81 3.85
CA VAL A 1031 23.37 27.15 4.31
C VAL A 1031 23.09 27.35 5.81
N LYS A 1032 21.88 26.99 6.29
CA LYS A 1032 21.55 27.01 7.73
C LYS A 1032 22.41 26.05 8.57
N ALA A 1033 22.96 25.00 7.96
CA ALA A 1033 23.86 24.06 8.63
C ALA A 1033 25.31 24.57 8.75
N GLY A 1034 25.62 25.76 8.22
CA GLY A 1034 26.92 26.43 8.33
C GLY A 1034 27.80 26.33 7.07
N TYR A 1035 27.28 25.81 5.96
CA TYR A 1035 28.02 25.65 4.72
C TYR A 1035 27.82 26.83 3.76
N ALA A 1036 28.83 27.16 2.96
CA ALA A 1036 28.58 27.83 1.68
C ALA A 1036 28.12 26.77 0.67
N VAL A 1037 27.14 27.10 -0.18
CA VAL A 1037 26.57 26.13 -1.14
C VAL A 1037 26.72 26.65 -2.55
N PHE A 1038 27.44 25.92 -3.38
CA PHE A 1038 27.56 26.21 -4.81
C PHE A 1038 26.61 25.32 -5.61
N ALA A 1039 25.84 25.90 -6.51
CA ALA A 1039 24.93 25.16 -7.38
C ALA A 1039 25.04 25.66 -8.83
N PHE A 1040 24.97 24.74 -9.79
CA PHE A 1040 25.03 25.05 -11.21
C PHE A 1040 24.24 24.02 -12.02
N ASP A 1041 23.80 24.40 -13.22
CA ASP A 1041 23.08 23.50 -14.11
C ASP A 1041 24.06 22.50 -14.76
N GLN A 1042 23.74 21.22 -14.68
CA GLN A 1042 24.42 20.16 -15.44
C GLN A 1042 24.04 20.26 -16.93
N THR A 1043 24.92 19.82 -17.84
CA THR A 1043 24.69 19.98 -19.29
C THR A 1043 23.39 19.29 -19.76
N GLY A 1044 22.54 20.04 -20.47
CA GLY A 1044 21.22 19.57 -20.90
C GLY A 1044 20.10 19.69 -19.87
N PHE A 1045 20.26 20.51 -18.83
CA PHE A 1045 19.24 20.85 -17.83
C PHE A 1045 19.20 22.37 -17.58
N GLY A 1046 18.06 22.89 -17.10
CA GLY A 1046 17.90 24.30 -16.72
C GLY A 1046 18.29 25.27 -17.84
N MET A 1047 19.13 26.26 -17.54
CA MET A 1047 19.66 27.22 -18.54
C MET A 1047 20.50 26.56 -19.64
N ARG A 1048 20.99 25.34 -19.40
CA ARG A 1048 21.85 24.56 -20.31
C ARG A 1048 21.09 23.48 -21.08
N THR A 1049 19.75 23.48 -21.01
CA THR A 1049 18.87 22.49 -21.68
C THR A 1049 19.19 22.31 -23.17
N ASN A 1050 19.36 23.40 -23.91
CA ASN A 1050 19.66 23.36 -25.35
C ASN A 1050 21.05 22.78 -25.70
N GLU A 1051 21.96 22.59 -24.73
CA GLU A 1051 23.25 21.93 -24.99
C GLU A 1051 23.08 20.47 -25.42
N ALA A 1052 22.05 19.79 -24.92
CA ALA A 1052 21.79 18.37 -25.18
C ALA A 1052 21.56 18.07 -26.66
N ALA A 1053 20.74 18.89 -27.34
CA ALA A 1053 20.28 18.67 -28.71
C ALA A 1053 21.41 18.51 -29.74
N THR A 1054 22.56 19.13 -29.46
CA THR A 1054 23.73 19.14 -30.36
C THR A 1054 24.99 18.61 -29.69
N PHE A 1055 24.88 17.99 -28.51
CA PHE A 1055 26.05 17.58 -27.73
C PHE A 1055 26.92 16.57 -28.51
N TYR A 1056 26.35 15.44 -28.92
CA TYR A 1056 27.10 14.39 -29.62
C TYR A 1056 27.46 14.74 -31.07
N ASN A 1057 26.72 15.63 -31.72
CA ASN A 1057 27.09 16.18 -33.04
C ASN A 1057 28.37 17.04 -32.97
N ARG A 1058 28.66 17.64 -31.80
CA ARG A 1058 29.88 18.42 -31.56
C ARG A 1058 30.99 17.56 -30.95
N TYR A 1059 30.63 16.66 -30.03
CA TYR A 1059 31.57 15.87 -29.22
C TYR A 1059 31.19 14.38 -29.25
N PRO A 1060 31.34 13.69 -30.41
CA PRO A 1060 30.87 12.31 -30.55
C PRO A 1060 31.60 11.31 -29.64
N HIS A 1061 32.82 11.64 -29.20
CA HIS A 1061 33.70 10.80 -28.38
C HIS A 1061 33.71 11.17 -26.89
N TRP A 1062 32.96 12.21 -26.49
CA TRP A 1062 32.83 12.64 -25.10
C TRP A 1062 31.44 12.33 -24.62
N SER A 1063 31.29 11.81 -23.40
CA SER A 1063 29.98 11.50 -22.83
C SER A 1063 29.39 12.70 -22.08
N ARG A 1064 28.06 12.82 -22.04
CA ARG A 1064 27.40 13.86 -21.24
C ARG A 1064 27.73 13.74 -19.75
N LEU A 1065 27.86 12.51 -19.23
CA LEU A 1065 28.31 12.27 -17.85
C LEU A 1065 29.74 12.79 -17.63
N GLY A 1066 30.64 12.56 -18.60
CA GLY A 1066 32.01 13.08 -18.59
C GLY A 1066 32.07 14.60 -18.50
N LYS A 1067 31.24 15.30 -19.30
CA LYS A 1067 31.13 16.76 -19.20
C LYS A 1067 30.64 17.25 -17.84
N MET A 1068 29.65 16.57 -17.24
CA MET A 1068 29.13 16.93 -15.91
C MET A 1068 30.21 16.77 -14.84
N VAL A 1069 30.99 15.68 -14.91
CA VAL A 1069 32.10 15.41 -13.99
C VAL A 1069 33.22 16.45 -14.15
N GLU A 1070 33.57 16.82 -15.38
CA GLU A 1070 34.53 17.90 -15.65
C GLU A 1070 34.05 19.26 -15.11
N ASP A 1071 32.76 19.58 -15.27
CA ASP A 1071 32.18 20.82 -14.74
C ASP A 1071 32.29 20.90 -13.20
N VAL A 1072 32.21 19.77 -12.47
CA VAL A 1072 32.50 19.74 -11.03
C VAL A 1072 33.96 20.16 -10.77
N SER A 1073 34.93 19.53 -11.43
CA SER A 1073 36.36 19.86 -11.25
C SER A 1073 36.70 21.31 -11.64
N ASN A 1074 36.10 21.82 -12.71
CA ASN A 1074 36.23 23.22 -13.14
C ASN A 1074 35.58 24.20 -12.13
N SER A 1075 34.50 23.79 -11.45
CA SER A 1075 33.88 24.63 -10.42
C SER A 1075 34.76 24.75 -9.17
N ILE A 1076 35.49 23.69 -8.81
CA ILE A 1076 36.47 23.72 -7.72
C ILE A 1076 37.57 24.75 -8.01
N ASP A 1077 38.09 24.81 -9.25
CA ASP A 1077 39.08 25.82 -9.67
C ASP A 1077 38.59 27.28 -9.52
N ALA A 1078 37.29 27.52 -9.59
CA ALA A 1078 36.71 28.82 -9.36
C ALA A 1078 36.48 29.08 -7.86
N LEU A 1079 35.87 28.12 -7.15
CA LEU A 1079 35.57 28.22 -5.72
C LEU A 1079 36.84 28.41 -4.86
N GLN A 1080 37.96 27.78 -5.22
CA GLN A 1080 39.23 27.96 -4.50
C GLN A 1080 39.80 29.39 -4.55
N LYS A 1081 39.32 30.23 -5.48
CA LYS A 1081 39.69 31.66 -5.59
C LYS A 1081 38.83 32.57 -4.70
N GLU A 1082 37.76 32.04 -4.11
CA GLU A 1082 36.81 32.83 -3.34
C GLU A 1082 37.26 33.04 -1.89
N SER A 1083 37.22 34.29 -1.43
CA SER A 1083 37.72 34.67 -0.11
C SER A 1083 36.99 33.98 1.04
N ILE A 1084 35.68 33.76 0.89
CA ILE A 1084 34.79 33.12 1.88
C ILE A 1084 34.82 31.57 1.84
N VAL A 1085 35.51 30.94 0.89
CA VAL A 1085 35.53 29.48 0.72
C VAL A 1085 36.73 28.84 1.41
N ASP A 1086 36.50 27.77 2.18
CA ASP A 1086 37.55 26.84 2.60
C ASP A 1086 37.91 25.89 1.45
N ALA A 1087 38.94 26.28 0.69
CA ALA A 1087 39.50 25.51 -0.42
C ALA A 1087 40.00 24.09 -0.03
N SER A 1088 40.17 23.80 1.27
CA SER A 1088 40.56 22.49 1.79
C SER A 1088 39.38 21.60 2.18
N ASN A 1089 38.15 22.12 2.11
CA ASN A 1089 36.94 21.43 2.51
C ASN A 1089 35.76 21.72 1.55
N ILE A 1090 35.91 21.26 0.30
CA ILE A 1090 34.85 21.29 -0.71
C ILE A 1090 34.29 19.87 -0.86
N SER A 1091 33.02 19.67 -0.52
CA SER A 1091 32.32 18.37 -0.58
C SER A 1091 31.17 18.39 -1.58
N LEU A 1092 30.66 17.22 -1.97
CA LEU A 1092 29.56 17.10 -2.92
C LEU A 1092 28.28 16.58 -2.23
N PHE A 1093 27.13 17.14 -2.60
CA PHE A 1093 25.82 16.64 -2.19
C PHE A 1093 24.98 16.39 -3.44
N GLY A 1094 24.81 15.12 -3.79
CA GLY A 1094 24.18 14.69 -5.04
C GLY A 1094 22.86 13.95 -4.84
N TYR A 1095 21.87 14.29 -5.65
CA TYR A 1095 20.58 13.58 -5.72
C TYR A 1095 20.34 12.99 -7.11
N THR A 1096 19.95 11.72 -7.17
CA THR A 1096 19.75 10.90 -8.39
C THR A 1096 20.90 11.04 -9.38
N LEU A 1097 20.73 11.73 -10.51
CA LEU A 1097 21.81 12.00 -11.48
C LEU A 1097 23.00 12.69 -10.82
N GLY A 1098 22.76 13.69 -9.97
CA GLY A 1098 23.81 14.37 -9.23
C GLY A 1098 24.53 13.47 -8.22
N GLY A 1099 23.86 12.41 -7.74
CA GLY A 1099 24.49 11.35 -6.95
C GLY A 1099 25.47 10.54 -7.80
N THR A 1100 25.07 10.15 -9.01
CA THR A 1100 25.98 9.51 -9.99
C THR A 1100 27.20 10.41 -10.28
N VAL A 1101 26.97 11.66 -10.66
CA VAL A 1101 28.03 12.63 -10.99
C VAL A 1101 28.94 12.86 -9.80
N GLY A 1102 28.38 12.96 -8.58
CA GLY A 1102 29.14 13.12 -7.35
C GLY A 1102 30.12 11.98 -7.08
N LEU A 1103 29.69 10.73 -7.26
CA LEU A 1103 30.56 9.55 -7.07
C LEU A 1103 31.69 9.51 -8.12
N TYR A 1104 31.38 9.76 -9.40
CA TYR A 1104 32.40 9.81 -10.45
C TYR A 1104 33.39 10.97 -10.26
N ALA A 1105 32.92 12.17 -9.91
CA ALA A 1105 33.78 13.32 -9.64
C ALA A 1105 34.68 13.08 -8.41
N ALA A 1106 34.13 12.55 -7.31
CA ALA A 1106 34.92 12.20 -6.14
C ALA A 1106 35.99 11.13 -6.45
N ALA A 1107 35.69 10.13 -7.29
CA ALA A 1107 36.66 9.09 -7.66
C ALA A 1107 37.82 9.63 -8.52
N LEU A 1108 37.62 10.72 -9.27
CA LEU A 1108 38.60 11.27 -10.22
C LEU A 1108 39.33 12.51 -9.71
N ASP A 1109 38.73 13.33 -8.86
CA ASP A 1109 39.35 14.52 -8.26
C ASP A 1109 39.58 14.36 -6.75
N GLN A 1110 40.86 14.38 -6.36
CA GLN A 1110 41.31 14.19 -4.97
C GLN A 1110 41.10 15.43 -4.09
N ARG A 1111 40.72 16.58 -4.66
CA ARG A 1111 40.44 17.83 -3.91
C ARG A 1111 39.10 17.81 -3.17
N ILE A 1112 38.19 16.94 -3.60
CA ILE A 1112 36.87 16.76 -2.97
C ILE A 1112 37.06 16.10 -1.60
N SER A 1113 36.51 16.70 -0.54
CA SER A 1113 36.70 16.25 0.85
C SER A 1113 35.76 15.12 1.27
N GLY A 1114 34.64 14.93 0.58
CA GLY A 1114 33.67 13.84 0.78
C GLY A 1114 32.43 14.00 -0.11
N VAL A 1115 31.57 12.97 -0.18
CA VAL A 1115 30.37 12.97 -1.02
C VAL A 1115 29.16 12.31 -0.34
N VAL A 1116 27.99 12.96 -0.47
CA VAL A 1116 26.67 12.38 -0.23
C VAL A 1116 26.04 12.04 -1.57
N SER A 1117 25.55 10.81 -1.73
CA SER A 1117 24.89 10.32 -2.95
C SER A 1117 23.54 9.67 -2.60
N ILE A 1118 22.44 10.37 -2.87
CA ILE A 1118 21.06 9.92 -2.59
C ILE A 1118 20.39 9.40 -3.87
N CYS A 1119 19.87 8.18 -3.83
CA CYS A 1119 19.28 7.45 -4.97
C CYS A 1119 20.22 7.40 -6.20
N GLY A 1120 21.53 7.37 -5.95
CA GLY A 1120 22.53 7.84 -6.91
C GLY A 1120 22.94 6.85 -8.00
N PHE A 1121 22.71 5.55 -7.84
CA PHE A 1121 23.11 4.54 -8.82
C PHE A 1121 22.34 3.21 -8.70
N THR A 1122 22.38 2.43 -9.78
CA THR A 1122 22.28 0.95 -9.75
C THR A 1122 23.58 0.43 -10.36
N PRO A 1123 24.10 -0.75 -9.96
CA PRO A 1123 25.21 -1.38 -10.65
C PRO A 1123 24.98 -1.44 -12.16
N MET A 1124 25.99 -1.04 -12.92
CA MET A 1124 25.91 -1.01 -14.38
C MET A 1124 25.73 -2.42 -14.94
N ARG A 1125 26.24 -3.44 -14.25
CA ARG A 1125 26.05 -4.86 -14.61
C ARG A 1125 24.60 -5.34 -14.58
N THR A 1126 23.69 -4.61 -13.94
CA THR A 1126 22.26 -4.97 -13.87
C THR A 1126 21.34 -3.98 -14.58
N ASP A 1127 21.82 -2.77 -14.94
CA ASP A 1127 21.08 -1.82 -15.81
C ASP A 1127 21.99 -0.97 -16.73
N THR A 1128 22.72 -1.65 -17.61
CA THR A 1128 23.57 -1.02 -18.65
C THR A 1128 22.76 -0.18 -19.66
N ALA A 1129 21.55 -0.62 -19.99
CA ALA A 1129 20.73 -0.01 -21.03
C ALA A 1129 20.16 1.36 -20.62
N ARG A 1130 19.88 1.62 -19.34
CA ARG A 1130 19.37 2.93 -18.89
C ARG A 1130 20.35 4.07 -19.14
N TYR A 1131 21.62 3.90 -18.76
CA TYR A 1131 22.64 4.94 -18.89
C TYR A 1131 23.07 5.19 -20.36
N SER A 1132 23.01 4.14 -21.19
CA SER A 1132 23.43 4.18 -22.60
C SER A 1132 22.27 4.44 -23.56
N HIS A 1133 21.23 3.59 -23.56
CA HIS A 1133 20.16 3.62 -24.55
C HIS A 1133 19.02 4.58 -24.18
N LEU A 1134 18.67 4.74 -22.90
CA LEU A 1134 17.57 5.63 -22.49
C LEU A 1134 18.01 7.10 -22.35
N TYR A 1135 19.00 7.38 -21.48
CA TYR A 1135 19.38 8.76 -21.18
C TYR A 1135 20.53 9.32 -22.04
N GLY A 1136 21.29 8.46 -22.73
CA GLY A 1136 22.46 8.88 -23.50
C GLY A 1136 23.50 9.61 -22.65
N LEU A 1137 23.70 9.17 -21.41
CA LEU A 1137 24.67 9.78 -20.48
C LEU A 1137 26.08 9.24 -20.71
N THR A 1138 26.17 7.93 -20.95
CA THR A 1138 27.43 7.18 -21.10
C THR A 1138 27.31 6.25 -22.31
N PRO A 1139 27.50 6.72 -23.55
CA PRO A 1139 27.20 5.92 -24.74
C PRO A 1139 28.07 4.67 -24.90
N ARG A 1140 29.38 4.75 -24.60
CA ARG A 1140 30.33 3.62 -24.68
C ARG A 1140 29.90 2.40 -23.86
N LEU A 1141 29.13 2.61 -22.79
CA LEU A 1141 28.55 1.55 -21.97
C LEU A 1141 27.58 0.65 -22.76
N GLY A 1142 26.92 1.20 -23.78
CA GLY A 1142 25.97 0.47 -24.62
C GLY A 1142 26.59 -0.63 -25.49
N PHE A 1143 27.90 -0.60 -25.73
CA PHE A 1143 28.59 -1.70 -26.42
C PHE A 1143 28.63 -3.01 -25.59
N PHE A 1144 28.39 -2.92 -24.28
CA PHE A 1144 28.37 -4.06 -23.36
C PHE A 1144 26.94 -4.53 -23.03
N ALA A 1145 25.91 -3.95 -23.63
CA ALA A 1145 24.53 -4.39 -23.44
C ALA A 1145 24.34 -5.85 -23.88
N GLY A 1146 23.75 -6.68 -23.03
CA GLY A 1146 23.66 -8.14 -23.20
C GLY A 1146 24.99 -8.89 -23.00
N ASN A 1147 26.06 -8.22 -22.59
CA ASN A 1147 27.39 -8.75 -22.31
C ASN A 1147 27.96 -8.17 -20.99
N GLU A 1148 27.09 -7.82 -20.04
CA GLU A 1148 27.38 -7.01 -18.86
C GLU A 1148 28.49 -7.58 -17.96
N SER A 1149 28.72 -8.90 -17.99
CA SER A 1149 29.85 -9.54 -17.30
C SER A 1149 31.22 -9.00 -17.76
N HIS A 1150 31.34 -8.52 -18.99
CA HIS A 1150 32.58 -8.03 -19.59
C HIS A 1150 32.83 -6.53 -19.30
N LEU A 1151 32.03 -5.87 -18.46
CA LEU A 1151 32.27 -4.47 -18.11
C LEU A 1151 33.64 -4.28 -17.41
N PRO A 1152 34.43 -3.26 -17.77
CA PRO A 1152 35.78 -3.06 -17.25
C PRO A 1152 35.82 -2.55 -15.80
N TYR A 1153 34.72 -1.97 -15.32
CA TYR A 1153 34.51 -1.56 -13.92
C TYR A 1153 33.01 -1.45 -13.62
N ASP A 1154 32.63 -1.39 -12.34
CA ASP A 1154 31.29 -1.03 -11.85
C ASP A 1154 31.38 -0.14 -10.58
N PHE A 1155 30.24 0.21 -9.96
CA PHE A 1155 30.15 1.22 -8.90
C PHE A 1155 30.93 0.88 -7.62
N GLU A 1156 31.18 -0.39 -7.31
CA GLU A 1156 32.04 -0.79 -6.20
C GLU A 1156 33.49 -0.32 -6.46
N ASN A 1157 33.93 -0.30 -7.72
CA ASN A 1157 35.25 0.22 -8.08
C ASN A 1157 35.30 1.75 -8.00
N ILE A 1158 34.23 2.44 -8.46
CA ILE A 1158 34.12 3.90 -8.34
C ILE A 1158 34.19 4.33 -6.87
N ILE A 1159 33.38 3.72 -6.00
CA ILE A 1159 33.34 4.05 -4.56
C ILE A 1159 34.68 3.73 -3.90
N SER A 1160 35.33 2.62 -4.28
CA SER A 1160 36.66 2.23 -3.78
C SER A 1160 37.75 3.26 -4.08
N LEU A 1161 37.71 3.94 -5.23
CA LEU A 1161 38.68 4.99 -5.60
C LEU A 1161 38.54 6.28 -4.77
N ILE A 1162 37.45 6.44 -4.01
CA ILE A 1162 37.23 7.60 -3.13
C ILE A 1162 37.95 7.41 -1.78
N ALA A 1163 38.23 6.16 -1.38
CA ALA A 1163 38.87 5.85 -0.09
C ALA A 1163 40.22 6.59 0.07
N PRO A 1164 40.56 7.11 1.28
CA PRO A 1164 39.84 7.00 2.56
C PRO A 1164 38.92 8.19 2.88
N ARG A 1165 38.34 8.86 1.87
CA ARG A 1165 37.48 10.05 2.08
C ARG A 1165 36.02 9.64 2.35
N PRO A 1166 35.25 10.38 3.17
CA PRO A 1166 33.87 10.05 3.49
C PRO A 1166 32.92 9.92 2.28
N VAL A 1167 32.11 8.87 2.30
CA VAL A 1167 31.01 8.60 1.36
C VAL A 1167 29.76 8.16 2.13
N LEU A 1168 28.66 8.88 1.93
CA LEU A 1168 27.33 8.44 2.33
C LEU A 1168 26.51 8.04 1.11
N ILE A 1169 26.10 6.79 1.04
CA ILE A 1169 25.08 6.32 0.10
C ILE A 1169 23.73 6.33 0.82
N VAL A 1170 22.74 7.03 0.26
CA VAL A 1170 21.35 6.94 0.73
C VAL A 1170 20.53 6.24 -0.35
N GLN A 1171 20.05 5.03 -0.07
CA GLN A 1171 19.29 4.22 -1.03
C GLN A 1171 17.99 3.70 -0.42
N PRO A 1172 16.83 4.29 -0.77
CA PRO A 1172 15.55 3.81 -0.29
C PRO A 1172 15.27 2.34 -0.69
N THR A 1173 14.62 1.59 0.19
CA THR A 1173 14.33 0.16 0.02
C THR A 1173 13.34 -0.13 -1.11
N MET A 1174 12.35 0.73 -1.32
CA MET A 1174 11.27 0.61 -2.30
C MET A 1174 11.55 1.35 -3.62
N ASP A 1175 12.83 1.61 -3.96
CA ASP A 1175 13.19 2.27 -5.21
C ASP A 1175 12.88 1.37 -6.43
N ARG A 1176 11.87 1.72 -7.22
CA ARG A 1176 11.50 0.95 -8.42
C ARG A 1176 12.59 0.89 -9.49
N GLU A 1177 13.52 1.84 -9.55
CA GLU A 1177 14.59 1.88 -10.55
C GLU A 1177 15.91 1.25 -10.05
N VAL A 1178 15.97 0.79 -8.80
CA VAL A 1178 17.19 0.30 -8.17
C VAL A 1178 16.93 -0.95 -7.33
N ASN A 1179 17.69 -2.02 -7.54
CA ASN A 1179 17.67 -3.14 -6.60
C ASN A 1179 18.47 -2.75 -5.34
N SER A 1180 17.78 -2.48 -4.24
CA SER A 1180 18.39 -2.09 -2.96
C SER A 1180 19.34 -3.15 -2.39
N GLY A 1181 19.10 -4.45 -2.68
CA GLY A 1181 20.02 -5.54 -2.32
C GLY A 1181 21.32 -5.53 -3.13
N GLU A 1182 21.26 -5.15 -4.41
CA GLU A 1182 22.45 -4.98 -5.25
C GLU A 1182 23.28 -3.77 -4.80
N VAL A 1183 22.64 -2.62 -4.54
CA VAL A 1183 23.36 -1.44 -3.99
C VAL A 1183 24.02 -1.77 -2.66
N LYS A 1184 23.34 -2.48 -1.75
CA LYS A 1184 23.95 -2.97 -0.50
C LYS A 1184 25.18 -3.84 -0.77
N THR A 1185 25.08 -4.78 -1.71
CA THR A 1185 26.19 -5.65 -2.12
C THR A 1185 27.38 -4.85 -2.65
N THR A 1186 27.12 -3.86 -3.50
CA THR A 1186 28.14 -2.94 -4.07
C THR A 1186 28.83 -2.10 -3.00
N VAL A 1187 28.09 -1.59 -2.02
CA VAL A 1187 28.67 -0.83 -0.90
C VAL A 1187 29.53 -1.73 -0.01
N GLU A 1188 29.08 -2.93 0.34
CA GLU A 1188 29.88 -3.87 1.13
C GLU A 1188 31.16 -4.32 0.40
N GLN A 1189 31.09 -4.53 -0.92
CA GLN A 1189 32.28 -4.79 -1.75
C GLN A 1189 33.27 -3.63 -1.69
N ALA A 1190 32.82 -2.38 -1.88
CA ALA A 1190 33.68 -1.21 -1.75
C ALA A 1190 34.22 -1.02 -0.32
N LYS A 1191 33.44 -1.41 0.71
CA LYS A 1191 33.83 -1.31 2.12
C LYS A 1191 35.05 -2.16 2.46
N THR A 1192 35.33 -3.22 1.71
CA THR A 1192 36.60 -3.96 1.82
C THR A 1192 37.83 -3.07 1.61
N VAL A 1193 37.79 -2.17 0.62
CA VAL A 1193 38.88 -1.23 0.33
C VAL A 1193 38.96 -0.13 1.38
N TYR A 1194 37.83 0.34 1.91
CA TYR A 1194 37.83 1.29 3.04
C TYR A 1194 38.43 0.67 4.31
N ASN A 1195 38.11 -0.59 4.61
CA ASN A 1195 38.70 -1.34 5.73
C ASN A 1195 40.22 -1.49 5.58
N LEU A 1196 40.72 -1.80 4.38
CA LEU A 1196 42.17 -1.87 4.09
C LEU A 1196 42.89 -0.53 4.30
N ASN A 1197 42.19 0.60 4.10
CA ASN A 1197 42.71 1.95 4.35
C ASN A 1197 42.47 2.45 5.79
N GLY A 1198 41.97 1.60 6.70
CA GLY A 1198 41.67 2.00 8.09
C GLY A 1198 40.54 3.03 8.20
N ALA A 1199 39.59 3.01 7.26
CA ALA A 1199 38.54 4.02 7.07
C ALA A 1199 37.13 3.41 6.91
N GLY A 1200 36.90 2.20 7.40
CA GLY A 1200 35.64 1.45 7.23
C GLY A 1200 34.39 2.15 7.78
N ASP A 1201 34.57 3.04 8.75
CA ASP A 1201 33.58 3.93 9.35
C ASP A 1201 33.14 5.07 8.40
N LYS A 1202 33.98 5.43 7.42
CA LYS A 1202 33.72 6.55 6.50
C LYS A 1202 32.92 6.19 5.25
N LEU A 1203 32.62 4.91 5.01
CA LEU A 1203 31.67 4.48 3.98
C LEU A 1203 30.41 3.95 4.66
N GLU A 1204 29.32 4.69 4.52
CA GLU A 1204 28.03 4.41 5.16
C GLU A 1204 26.91 4.23 4.12
N LEU A 1205 26.01 3.28 4.40
CA LEU A 1205 24.77 3.07 3.65
C LEU A 1205 23.59 3.34 4.58
N TYR A 1206 22.87 4.42 4.31
CA TYR A 1206 21.57 4.69 4.90
C TYR A 1206 20.48 4.16 3.95
N ALA A 1207 19.75 3.12 4.38
CA ALA A 1207 18.66 2.53 3.61
C ALA A 1207 17.30 2.82 4.25
N PRO A 1208 16.72 4.02 4.06
CA PRO A 1208 15.40 4.34 4.58
C PRO A 1208 14.32 3.52 3.89
N ASP A 1209 13.26 3.20 4.61
CA ASP A 1209 12.09 2.59 4.01
C ASP A 1209 11.18 3.66 3.40
N ASP A 1210 11.39 3.87 2.12
CA ASP A 1210 10.69 4.83 1.29
C ASP A 1210 10.92 4.44 -0.19
N TYR A 1211 10.25 5.12 -1.11
CA TYR A 1211 10.58 5.06 -2.53
C TYR A 1211 11.61 6.12 -2.93
N ALA A 1212 11.94 6.20 -4.22
CA ALA A 1212 13.00 7.03 -4.79
C ALA A 1212 12.76 8.55 -4.70
N ARG A 1213 12.81 9.12 -3.50
CA ARG A 1213 12.61 10.55 -3.24
C ARG A 1213 13.59 11.13 -2.21
N LEU A 1214 13.86 12.43 -2.30
CA LEU A 1214 14.49 13.18 -1.21
C LEU A 1214 13.43 13.69 -0.24
N THR A 1215 13.48 13.25 1.03
CA THR A 1215 12.62 13.77 2.11
C THR A 1215 13.41 14.69 3.04
N THR A 1216 12.69 15.50 3.83
CA THR A 1216 13.31 16.36 4.86
C THR A 1216 14.07 15.54 5.90
N VAL A 1217 13.63 14.33 6.22
CA VAL A 1217 14.34 13.39 7.11
C VAL A 1217 15.66 12.94 6.48
N MET A 1218 15.63 12.47 5.23
CA MET A 1218 16.86 12.04 4.53
C MET A 1218 17.86 13.20 4.36
N GLN A 1219 17.36 14.40 4.01
CA GLN A 1219 18.16 15.61 3.92
C GLN A 1219 18.83 15.94 5.26
N ASN A 1220 18.07 15.96 6.36
CA ASN A 1220 18.59 16.32 7.67
C ASN A 1220 19.61 15.29 8.18
N ASN A 1221 19.32 13.99 8.04
CA ASN A 1221 20.24 12.91 8.41
C ASN A 1221 21.55 12.99 7.60
N SER A 1222 21.46 13.29 6.30
CA SER A 1222 22.65 13.47 5.45
C SER A 1222 23.48 14.69 5.89
N ILE A 1223 22.83 15.80 6.25
CA ILE A 1223 23.50 17.01 6.76
C ILE A 1223 24.17 16.75 8.11
N GLU A 1224 23.53 15.99 9.01
CA GLU A 1224 24.10 15.59 10.29
C GLU A 1224 25.31 14.66 10.09
N TRP A 1225 25.20 13.67 9.22
CA TRP A 1225 26.32 12.82 8.82
C TRP A 1225 27.50 13.62 8.26
N MET A 1226 27.24 14.63 7.42
CA MET A 1226 28.28 15.51 6.90
C MET A 1226 28.97 16.31 8.00
N LYS A 1227 28.25 16.83 9.00
CA LYS A 1227 28.86 17.54 10.14
C LYS A 1227 29.83 16.65 10.91
N ASN A 1228 29.48 15.38 11.08
CA ASN A 1228 30.26 14.41 11.84
C ASN A 1228 31.49 13.89 11.05
N ASN A 1229 31.37 13.70 9.73
CA ASN A 1229 32.39 13.04 8.91
C ASN A 1229 33.23 14.00 8.05
N ILE A 1230 32.65 15.11 7.59
CA ILE A 1230 33.28 16.09 6.71
C ILE A 1230 33.66 17.33 7.54
N LYS A 1231 34.80 17.22 8.24
CA LYS A 1231 35.47 18.23 9.10
C LYS A 1231 34.79 19.61 9.17
N ASN A 1232 33.78 19.76 10.02
CA ASN A 1232 33.32 21.10 10.37
C ASN A 1232 34.27 21.69 11.42
N ARG A 1233 35.26 22.47 10.98
CA ARG A 1233 36.43 22.88 11.79
C ARG A 1233 36.14 23.97 12.84
N GLN A 1234 34.87 24.30 13.05
CA GLN A 1234 34.40 25.25 14.07
C GLN A 1234 33.21 24.67 14.84
N GLN A 1235 33.54 23.82 15.81
CA GLN A 1235 32.88 23.76 17.11
C GLN A 1235 33.90 24.27 18.15
#